data_AF-A0A524QUT4-F1
#
_entry.id   AF-A0A524QUT4-F1
#
_cell.length_a   1.000
_cell.length_b   1.000
_cell.length_c   1.000
_cell.angle_alpha   90.00
_cell.angle_beta   90.00
_cell.angle_gamma   90.00
#
_symmetry.space_group_name_H-M   'P 1'
#
loop_
_entity.id
_entity.type
_entity.pdbx_description
1 polymer ?
#
loop_
_entity_poly.entity_id
_entity_poly.type
_entity_poly.pdbx_seq_one_letter_code
_entity_poly.pdbx_strand_id
1 'polypeptide(L)'
;MRTTVNTLVFLLVVVAASAYAFEPLFETRIDYQVGYAPVSVFSADLDGNGHKDLAVANLGSNYVSVLLNHGNGTFQEAVNYPVGTHPTAVFAADLDGDGHADLAVTNRESHTVSILLNNGDGTFKVKIDYPVGDSCRSVLCVDLDSDGDYDLAVSNGGSDDVSILMNEGGGSFQAAVSYSVGDSPRLMTSGDFDKDGDSDLAVANYVSSNISVLLNAGDGSFPERVNYPAADSCWSVFAVDLDGDGDDDIAVGNFLSDSASILLNNGDGTFQAVERFKAGAGIGLVFATDLDNDGDNDLAISDYMSDSVSVFLNNSDGTFQAPVSYVVGYRPFAVIADDLDGDGASDLVATNADSRSISVFHNLGEGTFRKASDHGAGNNPSSVQSVDLDGDKNDDLVVANFNSDEISVLLGHGDGSFQTAINYAVNGEEPRSISSADLDDDGDIDLSVANAASNDVSILLNDGDGTFRAAGNFDVGNRPVSVFAADLDGDGDFDLATANFQSHNVSVLMNSGNGSYQTATDYPAGLNPRWIVAADLDGDNHNDLAVTCAASDDVSNLLNNGDGTFQAAVNYAVGSQLATIVAADFDNDGDKDLAVTEFSSDRVSVLQNNGNGTFQEPVNYPVGVHPFQVISVDLDDDGDYDLAVANERSNNVAVLMNDGNATFEVATPAYGVGYYPATLCTADLDGDGDNDLAVANIGSNTVTVLMNITVRMYVCGDVDGSGEVNLVDIVYVVNWIFAHGPAPRDEAAGDHNCDGKINIADVVYLVNYIFRGAPAPCAACK
;
A
#
# COMPACT_ATOMS: atom_id res chain seq x y z
N MET A 1 -40.99 -41.92 59.77
CA MET A 1 -41.09 -42.51 58.42
C MET A 1 -40.48 -41.51 57.45
N ARG A 2 -39.73 -41.94 56.43
CA ARG A 2 -38.68 -41.11 55.80
C ARG A 2 -39.23 -39.90 55.04
N THR A 3 -38.65 -38.73 55.32
CA THR A 3 -38.44 -37.67 54.33
C THR A 3 -37.35 -38.13 53.36
N THR A 4 -37.54 -37.87 52.06
CA THR A 4 -36.53 -38.16 51.03
C THR A 4 -36.29 -36.90 50.23
N VAL A 5 -35.02 -36.49 50.16
CA VAL A 5 -34.54 -35.36 49.35
C VAL A 5 -34.49 -35.81 47.90
N ASN A 6 -35.07 -35.03 46.98
CA ASN A 6 -34.79 -35.18 45.56
C ASN A 6 -33.59 -34.30 45.20
N THR A 7 -32.41 -34.91 45.11
CA THR A 7 -31.21 -34.28 44.56
C THR A 7 -31.41 -34.08 43.06
N LEU A 8 -31.39 -32.84 42.60
CA LEU A 8 -31.33 -32.53 41.17
C LEU A 8 -29.89 -32.80 40.71
N VAL A 9 -29.70 -33.80 39.84
CA VAL A 9 -28.40 -34.05 39.20
C VAL A 9 -28.37 -33.22 37.92
N PHE A 10 -27.56 -32.16 37.90
CA PHE A 10 -27.16 -31.53 36.64
C PHE A 10 -26.27 -32.50 35.88
N LEU A 11 -26.73 -32.92 34.71
CA LEU A 11 -25.91 -33.67 33.76
C LEU A 11 -25.11 -32.64 32.95
N LEU A 12 -23.85 -32.44 33.32
CA LEU A 12 -22.92 -31.64 32.52
C LEU A 12 -22.64 -32.41 31.22
N VAL A 13 -23.25 -31.98 30.12
CA VAL A 13 -22.83 -32.42 28.78
C VAL A 13 -21.62 -31.57 28.42
N VAL A 14 -20.43 -32.14 28.57
CA VAL A 14 -19.23 -31.60 27.95
C VAL A 14 -19.36 -31.87 26.45
N VAL A 15 -19.69 -30.84 25.68
CA VAL A 15 -19.41 -30.83 24.25
C VAL A 15 -17.90 -30.69 24.12
N ALA A 16 -17.26 -31.68 23.49
CA ALA A 16 -15.86 -31.52 23.12
C ALA A 16 -15.82 -30.56 21.93
N ALA A 17 -15.07 -29.47 22.04
CA ALA A 17 -14.73 -28.66 20.88
C ALA A 17 -13.93 -29.53 19.91
N SER A 18 -14.47 -29.74 18.72
CA SER A 18 -13.70 -30.16 17.56
C SER A 18 -13.02 -28.91 17.01
N ALA A 19 -11.70 -28.92 16.89
CA ALA A 19 -11.01 -27.92 16.10
C ALA A 19 -11.53 -28.03 14.66
N TYR A 20 -12.03 -26.92 14.12
CA TYR A 20 -12.06 -26.71 12.68
C TYR A 20 -10.65 -26.29 12.28
N ALA A 21 -10.20 -26.76 11.13
CA ALA A 21 -9.14 -26.10 10.39
C ALA A 21 -9.82 -25.27 9.29
N PHE A 22 -9.18 -24.20 8.86
CA PHE A 22 -9.34 -23.73 7.50
C PHE A 22 -8.63 -24.83 6.62
N GLU A 23 -9.31 -25.92 6.20
CA GLU A 23 -8.69 -27.30 6.10
C GLU A 23 -7.91 -27.76 4.80
N PRO A 24 -8.41 -27.60 3.55
CA PRO A 24 -7.92 -28.15 2.25
C PRO A 24 -6.97 -29.39 2.11
N LEU A 25 -6.33 -29.61 0.93
CA LEU A 25 -5.65 -30.91 0.59
C LEU A 25 -4.60 -30.92 -0.57
N PHE A 26 -5.02 -30.76 -1.85
CA PHE A 26 -4.28 -30.88 -3.13
C PHE A 26 -3.63 -32.25 -3.45
N GLU A 27 -3.07 -32.45 -4.67
CA GLU A 27 -2.11 -33.55 -4.94
C GLU A 27 -0.84 -33.23 -5.77
N THR A 28 -0.92 -32.76 -7.03
CA THR A 28 0.21 -32.90 -8.01
C THR A 28 0.18 -31.84 -9.13
N ARG A 29 1.31 -31.68 -9.87
CA ARG A 29 1.64 -30.59 -10.83
C ARG A 29 2.19 -31.11 -12.18
N ILE A 30 2.30 -30.26 -13.22
CA ILE A 30 2.82 -30.64 -14.57
C ILE A 30 4.03 -29.78 -15.06
N ASP A 31 4.10 -28.50 -14.68
CA ASP A 31 5.26 -27.56 -14.79
C ASP A 31 5.75 -27.08 -16.18
N TYR A 32 6.12 -25.78 -16.24
CA TYR A 32 6.85 -25.14 -17.34
C TYR A 32 8.25 -24.64 -16.91
N GLN A 33 8.32 -23.41 -16.37
CA GLN A 33 9.46 -22.49 -16.42
C GLN A 33 9.35 -21.44 -15.28
N VAL A 34 9.90 -20.24 -15.46
CA VAL A 34 9.42 -18.97 -14.85
C VAL A 34 9.34 -17.92 -15.96
N GLY A 35 8.63 -16.81 -15.74
CA GLY A 35 8.62 -15.67 -16.68
C GLY A 35 10.03 -15.14 -16.88
N TYR A 36 10.45 -14.96 -18.13
CA TYR A 36 11.87 -14.73 -18.44
C TYR A 36 12.38 -13.43 -17.80
N ALA A 37 11.62 -12.34 -17.97
CA ALA A 37 11.25 -11.37 -16.94
C ALA A 37 10.29 -10.27 -17.49
N PRO A 38 9.00 -10.27 -17.14
CA PRO A 38 8.24 -9.03 -16.99
C PRO A 38 8.68 -8.35 -15.67
N VAL A 39 8.80 -7.01 -15.65
CA VAL A 39 9.57 -6.34 -14.58
C VAL A 39 8.89 -5.20 -13.78
N SER A 40 7.85 -4.49 -14.25
CA SER A 40 7.49 -3.20 -13.60
C SER A 40 6.10 -2.54 -13.80
N VAL A 41 5.28 -2.54 -12.74
CA VAL A 41 4.49 -1.36 -12.29
C VAL A 41 5.36 -0.09 -12.40
N PHE A 42 4.89 1.07 -12.85
CA PHE A 42 3.53 1.51 -13.12
C PHE A 42 3.02 1.25 -14.56
N SER A 43 1.72 0.99 -14.66
CA SER A 43 0.83 1.80 -15.50
C SER A 43 -0.37 2.34 -14.71
N ALA A 44 -0.82 1.65 -13.64
CA ALA A 44 -2.20 1.68 -13.18
C ALA A 44 -3.17 1.26 -14.31
N ASP A 45 -4.47 1.54 -14.19
CA ASP A 45 -5.25 1.75 -15.42
C ASP A 45 -4.98 3.16 -15.99
N LEU A 46 -5.15 3.34 -17.30
CA LEU A 46 -4.85 4.57 -18.05
C LEU A 46 -5.95 5.04 -19.03
N ASP A 47 -6.96 4.21 -19.35
CA ASP A 47 -8.10 4.59 -20.22
C ASP A 47 -9.44 4.70 -19.43
N GLY A 48 -9.40 4.53 -18.10
CA GLY A 48 -10.55 4.67 -17.22
C GLY A 48 -11.62 3.58 -17.39
N ASN A 49 -11.26 2.44 -17.96
CA ASN A 49 -12.14 1.28 -18.17
C ASN A 49 -11.45 -0.10 -18.10
N GLY A 50 -10.19 -0.17 -17.65
CA GLY A 50 -9.67 -1.33 -16.92
C GLY A 50 -9.51 -2.68 -17.65
N HIS A 51 -9.23 -2.74 -18.97
CA HIS A 51 -8.91 -3.97 -19.76
C HIS A 51 -7.42 -4.04 -20.14
N LYS A 52 -6.76 -5.21 -20.03
CA LYS A 52 -5.39 -5.27 -19.49
C LYS A 52 -4.37 -6.12 -20.29
N ASP A 53 -4.19 -5.95 -21.61
CA ASP A 53 -3.10 -6.63 -22.36
C ASP A 53 -1.72 -6.16 -21.87
N LEU A 54 -0.83 -7.08 -21.49
CA LEU A 54 0.36 -6.72 -20.71
C LEU A 54 1.38 -5.99 -21.59
N ALA A 55 1.75 -4.76 -21.22
CA ALA A 55 2.53 -3.84 -22.05
C ALA A 55 3.91 -3.44 -21.46
N VAL A 56 4.10 -3.67 -20.16
CA VAL A 56 5.28 -3.28 -19.35
C VAL A 56 6.63 -3.84 -19.84
N ALA A 57 7.72 -3.15 -19.50
CA ALA A 57 9.09 -3.48 -19.89
C ALA A 57 9.92 -4.19 -18.78
N ASN A 58 11.27 -4.13 -18.83
CA ASN A 58 12.11 -5.33 -18.73
C ASN A 58 13.59 -5.19 -18.23
N LEU A 59 13.90 -4.32 -17.25
CA LEU A 59 15.14 -4.33 -16.40
C LEU A 59 16.53 -4.12 -17.06
N GLY A 60 16.72 -4.46 -18.33
CA GLY A 60 18.05 -4.56 -18.95
C GLY A 60 18.61 -6.00 -19.01
N SER A 61 17.84 -6.93 -19.56
CA SER A 61 18.32 -7.51 -20.83
C SER A 61 18.04 -6.45 -21.88
N ASN A 62 19.03 -6.02 -22.66
CA ASN A 62 19.05 -4.65 -23.22
C ASN A 62 18.19 -4.44 -24.49
N TYR A 63 17.12 -5.22 -24.65
CA TYR A 63 16.13 -5.12 -25.72
C TYR A 63 14.78 -4.59 -25.14
N VAL A 64 13.71 -4.43 -25.93
CA VAL A 64 12.33 -4.09 -25.45
C VAL A 64 11.25 -4.73 -26.36
N SER A 65 9.96 -4.39 -26.22
CA SER A 65 8.87 -4.96 -25.40
C SER A 65 7.54 -4.39 -25.95
N VAL A 66 6.45 -4.36 -25.19
CA VAL A 66 5.07 -4.13 -25.68
C VAL A 66 4.59 -5.28 -26.57
N LEU A 67 3.26 -5.42 -26.72
CA LEU A 67 2.58 -6.63 -27.20
C LEU A 67 1.47 -6.29 -28.22
N LEU A 68 0.58 -7.26 -28.47
CA LEU A 68 -0.83 -7.05 -28.79
C LEU A 68 -1.63 -8.34 -28.49
N ASN A 69 -2.85 -8.17 -27.95
CA ASN A 69 -3.63 -9.23 -27.32
C ASN A 69 -3.96 -10.40 -28.25
N HIS A 70 -3.75 -11.63 -27.76
CA HIS A 70 -4.36 -12.87 -28.28
C HIS A 70 -4.55 -13.94 -27.17
N GLY A 71 -4.79 -13.50 -25.92
CA GLY A 71 -5.16 -14.31 -24.75
C GLY A 71 -4.06 -15.18 -24.13
N ASN A 72 -3.36 -14.67 -23.13
CA ASN A 72 -2.59 -15.41 -22.11
C ASN A 72 -1.34 -16.23 -22.53
N GLY A 73 -0.88 -16.22 -23.79
CA GLY A 73 0.57 -16.33 -24.07
C GLY A 73 1.36 -17.67 -24.10
N THR A 74 0.92 -18.77 -24.75
CA THR A 74 1.86 -19.80 -25.25
C THR A 74 2.45 -19.39 -26.62
N PHE A 75 3.28 -18.34 -26.59
CA PHE A 75 3.51 -17.43 -27.71
C PHE A 75 4.06 -18.02 -29.03
N GLN A 76 3.90 -17.24 -30.10
CA GLN A 76 4.33 -17.52 -31.47
C GLN A 76 5.83 -17.17 -31.74
N GLU A 77 6.24 -17.03 -33.02
CA GLU A 77 7.64 -16.80 -33.45
C GLU A 77 8.15 -15.38 -33.07
N ALA A 78 8.53 -15.21 -31.79
CA ALA A 78 8.85 -13.95 -31.11
C ALA A 78 10.02 -13.12 -31.69
N VAL A 79 9.95 -11.79 -31.51
CA VAL A 79 10.92 -10.77 -32.02
C VAL A 79 11.43 -9.86 -30.89
N ASN A 80 11.91 -8.64 -31.20
CA ASN A 80 12.14 -7.55 -30.22
C ASN A 80 12.16 -6.17 -30.92
N TYR A 81 12.05 -5.09 -30.14
CA TYR A 81 12.24 -3.68 -30.54
C TYR A 81 13.36 -3.00 -29.70
N PRO A 82 13.75 -1.72 -29.95
CA PRO A 82 14.85 -1.01 -29.26
C PRO A 82 14.44 0.19 -28.35
N VAL A 83 15.36 0.67 -27.49
CA VAL A 83 15.22 1.88 -26.65
C VAL A 83 16.51 2.71 -26.54
N GLY A 84 16.45 3.80 -25.76
CA GLY A 84 17.60 4.46 -25.12
C GLY A 84 17.88 3.90 -23.72
N THR A 85 17.82 4.73 -22.67
CA THR A 85 18.36 4.40 -21.34
C THR A 85 17.53 4.87 -20.13
N HIS A 86 17.05 3.94 -19.28
CA HIS A 86 17.45 3.98 -17.87
C HIS A 86 16.41 4.03 -16.71
N PRO A 87 15.08 3.74 -16.81
CA PRO A 87 14.05 4.21 -15.84
C PRO A 87 13.88 3.35 -14.56
N THR A 88 13.20 3.88 -13.53
CA THR A 88 12.77 3.12 -12.31
C THR A 88 11.46 2.33 -12.57
N ALA A 89 11.04 1.49 -11.63
CA ALA A 89 9.61 1.38 -11.34
C ALA A 89 9.08 2.76 -10.93
N VAL A 90 8.09 3.27 -11.65
CA VAL A 90 7.60 4.64 -11.50
C VAL A 90 6.34 4.70 -10.65
N PHE A 91 5.88 5.90 -10.31
CA PHE A 91 4.63 6.14 -9.60
C PHE A 91 4.03 7.47 -10.04
N ALA A 92 2.70 7.58 -10.03
CA ALA A 92 1.94 8.78 -10.36
C ALA A 92 0.61 8.83 -9.58
N ALA A 93 -0.01 10.00 -9.57
CA ALA A 93 -1.41 10.27 -9.20
C ALA A 93 -1.94 11.34 -10.17
N ASP A 94 -3.24 11.62 -10.20
CA ASP A 94 -3.76 12.68 -11.08
C ASP A 94 -3.34 14.09 -10.61
N LEU A 95 -3.26 15.01 -11.58
CA LEU A 95 -2.81 16.41 -11.47
C LEU A 95 -3.63 17.40 -12.31
N ASP A 96 -4.22 16.95 -13.44
CA ASP A 96 -4.74 17.85 -14.50
C ASP A 96 -6.25 17.63 -14.78
N GLY A 97 -6.93 16.80 -13.99
CA GLY A 97 -8.39 16.78 -13.82
C GLY A 97 -9.23 16.12 -14.93
N ASP A 98 -8.69 15.98 -16.14
CA ASP A 98 -9.29 15.15 -17.22
C ASP A 98 -8.74 13.70 -17.21
N GLY A 99 -7.84 13.37 -16.26
CA GLY A 99 -7.55 12.02 -15.76
C GLY A 99 -7.01 10.92 -16.68
N HIS A 100 -6.48 11.20 -17.89
CA HIS A 100 -6.10 10.20 -18.92
C HIS A 100 -4.65 10.31 -19.50
N ALA A 101 -4.34 9.57 -20.58
CA ALA A 101 -2.97 9.12 -20.92
C ALA A 101 -2.45 9.28 -22.38
N ASP A 102 -1.14 9.05 -22.54
CA ASP A 102 -0.38 8.74 -23.79
C ASP A 102 0.91 7.98 -23.38
N LEU A 103 2.11 8.56 -23.50
CA LEU A 103 3.39 7.89 -23.19
C LEU A 103 4.40 8.79 -22.44
N ALA A 104 4.54 8.57 -21.13
CA ALA A 104 5.49 9.25 -20.25
C ALA A 104 6.09 8.32 -19.18
N VAL A 105 7.03 8.81 -18.35
CA VAL A 105 7.79 8.02 -17.35
C VAL A 105 8.23 8.90 -16.18
N THR A 106 8.08 8.44 -14.92
CA THR A 106 8.49 9.18 -13.70
C THR A 106 9.81 8.68 -13.07
N ASN A 107 10.12 9.07 -11.82
CA ASN A 107 11.45 9.54 -11.40
C ASN A 107 12.50 8.45 -11.02
N ARG A 108 13.81 8.72 -11.24
CA ARG A 108 14.98 7.88 -10.89
C ARG A 108 16.08 8.71 -10.19
N GLU A 109 17.24 8.09 -9.89
CA GLU A 109 18.34 8.72 -9.14
C GLU A 109 18.94 9.97 -9.82
N SER A 110 18.67 10.19 -11.11
CA SER A 110 19.17 11.33 -11.87
C SER A 110 18.17 11.82 -12.94
N HIS A 111 17.59 13.02 -12.90
CA HIS A 111 17.78 14.12 -11.93
C HIS A 111 16.66 15.19 -11.90
N THR A 112 15.53 15.13 -12.65
CA THR A 112 14.78 16.37 -12.97
C THR A 112 13.23 16.31 -13.14
N VAL A 113 12.54 17.43 -12.83
CA VAL A 113 11.06 17.61 -12.62
C VAL A 113 10.47 18.67 -13.61
N SER A 114 9.21 19.13 -13.49
CA SER A 114 8.32 19.68 -14.55
C SER A 114 8.06 18.72 -15.73
N ILE A 115 7.08 18.97 -16.62
CA ILE A 115 6.63 17.98 -17.63
C ILE A 115 6.11 18.54 -18.99
N LEU A 116 4.90 19.10 -19.10
CA LEU A 116 4.02 19.00 -20.30
C LEU A 116 4.47 19.69 -21.64
N LEU A 117 3.82 19.24 -22.73
CA LEU A 117 3.68 19.77 -24.11
C LEU A 117 4.88 19.78 -25.10
N ASN A 118 4.57 19.74 -26.41
CA ASN A 118 5.47 19.71 -27.58
C ASN A 118 6.44 20.93 -27.73
N ASN A 119 7.34 20.86 -28.73
CA ASN A 119 8.47 21.79 -28.90
C ASN A 119 8.91 21.90 -30.40
N GLY A 120 10.04 22.55 -30.74
CA GLY A 120 10.57 22.56 -32.12
C GLY A 120 12.05 22.92 -32.32
N ASP A 121 12.60 22.54 -33.49
CA ASP A 121 14.02 22.69 -33.94
C ASP A 121 15.02 21.73 -33.24
N GLY A 122 14.57 20.49 -32.95
CA GLY A 122 15.36 19.45 -32.26
C GLY A 122 14.67 18.07 -32.19
N THR A 123 14.62 17.41 -31.02
CA THR A 123 14.01 16.07 -30.79
C THR A 123 13.67 15.75 -29.31
N PHE A 124 12.43 15.93 -28.84
CA PHE A 124 11.86 15.46 -27.54
C PHE A 124 12.24 16.15 -26.22
N LYS A 125 11.23 16.47 -25.38
CA LYS A 125 11.35 16.97 -23.99
C LYS A 125 10.34 16.33 -23.00
N VAL A 126 10.62 16.54 -21.70
CA VAL A 126 10.27 15.79 -20.47
C VAL A 126 9.80 16.79 -19.36
N LYS A 127 9.84 18.09 -19.70
CA LYS A 127 9.94 19.32 -18.86
C LYS A 127 10.17 20.58 -19.70
N ILE A 128 10.51 21.72 -19.06
CA ILE A 128 11.18 22.88 -19.69
C ILE A 128 12.72 22.80 -19.49
N ASP A 129 13.42 23.84 -19.01
CA ASP A 129 14.90 23.93 -18.88
C ASP A 129 15.30 24.71 -17.60
N TYR A 130 15.49 24.00 -16.48
CA TYR A 130 15.75 24.60 -15.16
C TYR A 130 16.82 23.84 -14.35
N PRO A 131 18.14 24.02 -14.64
CA PRO A 131 19.23 23.36 -13.90
C PRO A 131 19.51 24.07 -12.56
N VAL A 132 19.03 23.50 -11.44
CA VAL A 132 19.10 24.15 -10.10
C VAL A 132 19.34 23.23 -8.87
N GLY A 133 19.07 21.92 -8.90
CA GLY A 133 18.84 21.16 -7.64
C GLY A 133 19.06 19.64 -7.65
N ASP A 134 18.77 18.99 -6.51
CA ASP A 134 19.05 17.58 -6.19
C ASP A 134 18.05 17.03 -5.14
N SER A 135 17.72 15.74 -5.23
CA SER A 135 17.04 14.89 -4.22
C SER A 135 15.66 15.36 -3.69
N CYS A 136 14.54 14.74 -4.10
CA CYS A 136 13.20 15.08 -3.56
C CYS A 136 12.78 14.42 -2.23
N ARG A 137 11.92 15.12 -1.48
CA ARG A 137 10.96 14.57 -0.49
C ARG A 137 9.55 15.16 -0.73
N SER A 138 8.90 15.63 0.34
CA SER A 138 7.52 16.12 0.44
C SER A 138 7.02 17.04 -0.68
N VAL A 139 5.71 16.97 -0.92
CA VAL A 139 4.90 17.92 -1.69
C VAL A 139 3.40 17.67 -1.39
N LEU A 140 2.66 18.75 -1.06
CA LEU A 140 1.18 18.95 -1.03
C LEU A 140 0.93 20.47 -1.29
N CYS A 141 -0.28 21.02 -1.43
CA CYS A 141 -1.22 21.38 -0.33
C CYS A 141 -2.73 21.30 -0.73
N VAL A 142 -3.58 22.26 -0.31
CA VAL A 142 -5.07 22.21 -0.27
C VAL A 142 -5.73 23.63 -0.25
N ASP A 143 -7.06 23.75 -0.09
CA ASP A 143 -7.86 25.00 -0.11
C ASP A 143 -8.91 25.11 1.04
N LEU A 144 -9.60 26.26 1.23
CA LEU A 144 -10.67 26.43 2.25
C LEU A 144 -11.74 27.56 2.06
N ASP A 145 -11.45 28.74 1.50
CA ASP A 145 -12.42 29.88 1.38
C ASP A 145 -12.03 30.86 0.23
N SER A 146 -10.74 31.24 0.23
CA SER A 146 -9.88 31.55 -0.94
C SER A 146 -10.23 32.64 -1.98
N ASP A 147 -9.20 32.97 -2.79
CA ASP A 147 -9.31 33.57 -4.12
C ASP A 147 -8.74 32.63 -5.23
N GLY A 148 -7.78 31.72 -4.92
CA GLY A 148 -7.53 30.46 -5.67
C GLY A 148 -6.06 30.03 -5.94
N ASP A 149 -5.91 29.02 -6.82
CA ASP A 149 -4.71 28.40 -7.46
C ASP A 149 -3.69 27.74 -6.54
N TYR A 150 -3.04 26.74 -7.11
CA TYR A 150 -2.15 25.81 -6.45
C TYR A 150 -0.74 25.98 -7.07
N ASP A 151 -0.22 27.19 -6.92
CA ASP A 151 0.99 27.69 -7.56
C ASP A 151 2.28 27.17 -6.91
N LEU A 152 2.58 25.91 -7.19
CA LEU A 152 3.87 25.25 -7.07
C LEU A 152 4.65 25.19 -5.74
N ALA A 153 4.59 26.11 -4.78
CA ALA A 153 5.12 26.04 -3.39
C ALA A 153 6.49 25.34 -3.09
N VAL A 154 7.38 25.12 -4.07
CA VAL A 154 8.47 24.12 -4.12
C VAL A 154 9.36 24.09 -2.86
N SER A 155 9.25 23.05 -2.01
CA SER A 155 9.43 23.18 -0.55
C SER A 155 10.79 22.76 0.07
N ASN A 156 11.85 23.58 -0.08
CA ASN A 156 13.17 23.34 0.54
C ASN A 156 13.31 24.15 1.88
N GLY A 157 14.49 24.41 2.48
CA GLY A 157 15.85 24.04 2.12
C GLY A 157 16.86 24.48 3.20
N GLY A 158 18.14 24.23 3.00
CA GLY A 158 19.24 24.63 3.90
C GLY A 158 20.08 25.82 3.40
N SER A 159 19.48 26.69 2.59
CA SER A 159 20.15 27.23 1.39
C SER A 159 20.63 28.69 1.48
N ASP A 160 20.64 29.30 2.67
CA ASP A 160 20.86 30.75 2.92
C ASP A 160 19.74 31.64 2.30
N ASP A 161 19.51 31.60 0.99
CA ASP A 161 18.36 32.22 0.28
C ASP A 161 17.26 31.14 -0.01
N VAL A 162 16.02 31.32 0.50
CA VAL A 162 14.87 30.36 0.42
C VAL A 162 13.51 31.02 0.84
N SER A 163 12.36 30.64 0.25
CA SER A 163 11.33 31.58 -0.31
C SER A 163 9.97 31.92 0.41
N ILE A 164 8.82 31.64 -0.25
CA ILE A 164 7.42 32.16 -0.11
C ILE A 164 7.14 33.63 -0.54
N LEU A 165 5.99 33.86 -1.25
CA LEU A 165 5.70 35.05 -2.07
C LEU A 165 4.48 35.91 -1.63
N MET A 166 3.27 35.36 -1.62
CA MET A 166 1.95 36.02 -1.51
C MET A 166 1.52 36.91 -2.69
N ASN A 167 0.30 36.70 -3.19
CA ASN A 167 -0.29 37.41 -4.34
C ASN A 167 -0.69 38.90 -4.08
N GLU A 168 -0.30 39.84 -4.97
CA GLU A 168 -0.92 41.17 -5.16
C GLU A 168 -1.12 41.46 -6.67
N GLY A 169 -1.49 40.45 -7.45
CA GLY A 169 -1.46 40.43 -8.92
C GLY A 169 -0.19 39.83 -9.53
N GLY A 170 0.44 38.88 -8.80
CA GLY A 170 1.59 38.08 -9.23
C GLY A 170 2.89 38.83 -9.57
N GLY A 171 3.91 38.04 -9.94
CA GLY A 171 5.07 38.44 -10.77
C GLY A 171 5.94 39.63 -10.32
N SER A 172 5.81 40.09 -9.08
CA SER A 172 6.33 41.40 -8.64
C SER A 172 7.61 41.31 -7.78
N PHE A 173 7.65 40.37 -6.83
CA PHE A 173 8.80 40.00 -5.99
C PHE A 173 9.33 41.11 -5.04
N GLN A 174 10.06 40.75 -3.97
CA GLN A 174 10.44 41.71 -2.91
C GLN A 174 11.82 41.50 -2.25
N ALA A 175 12.14 40.30 -1.77
CA ALA A 175 13.25 40.05 -0.84
C ALA A 175 13.87 38.63 -0.97
N ALA A 176 14.83 38.32 -0.10
CA ALA A 176 15.66 37.11 -0.06
C ALA A 176 16.02 36.75 1.41
N VAL A 177 16.35 35.48 1.70
CA VAL A 177 16.79 34.88 2.99
C VAL A 177 15.65 34.72 4.02
N SER A 178 15.18 33.53 4.47
CA SER A 178 15.53 32.09 4.26
C SER A 178 14.37 31.04 4.47
N TYR A 179 13.13 31.44 4.74
CA TYR A 179 11.95 30.60 5.07
C TYR A 179 12.01 29.56 6.23
N SER A 180 12.69 28.42 6.08
CA SER A 180 12.15 27.07 6.45
C SER A 180 12.25 26.55 7.91
N VAL A 181 11.61 25.41 8.22
CA VAL A 181 11.20 24.99 9.59
C VAL A 181 12.23 24.36 10.56
N GLY A 182 12.69 23.11 10.44
CA GLY A 182 13.41 22.45 11.55
C GLY A 182 14.04 21.05 11.43
N ASP A 183 14.11 20.41 10.26
CA ASP A 183 14.94 19.21 10.00
C ASP A 183 14.55 17.86 10.72
N SER A 184 15.35 16.81 10.49
CA SER A 184 15.22 15.39 10.91
C SER A 184 14.32 14.51 10.02
N PRO A 185 14.62 14.31 8.72
CA PRO A 185 13.58 14.31 7.68
C PRO A 185 12.65 13.08 7.43
N ARG A 186 12.06 12.44 8.46
CA ARG A 186 10.77 11.72 8.33
C ARG A 186 9.97 11.66 9.65
N LEU A 187 8.76 11.09 9.56
CA LEU A 187 7.77 10.86 10.64
C LEU A 187 7.16 12.17 11.19
N MET A 188 5.93 12.12 11.72
CA MET A 188 5.14 13.27 12.25
C MET A 188 3.80 12.75 12.80
N THR A 189 3.52 12.90 14.11
CA THR A 189 2.23 12.56 14.77
C THR A 189 2.25 12.95 16.28
N SER A 190 1.17 12.63 17.02
CA SER A 190 0.91 13.00 18.44
C SER A 190 1.10 11.84 19.44
N GLY A 191 0.82 12.05 20.75
CA GLY A 191 0.89 11.00 21.79
C GLY A 191 0.39 11.42 23.19
N ASP A 192 0.33 10.47 24.14
CA ASP A 192 -0.11 10.64 25.54
C ASP A 192 1.03 10.47 26.57
N PHE A 193 0.85 11.02 27.78
CA PHE A 193 1.82 11.02 28.88
C PHE A 193 1.21 10.60 30.24
N ASP A 194 0.52 9.44 30.31
CA ASP A 194 -0.04 8.80 31.54
C ASP A 194 -1.19 9.61 32.20
N LYS A 195 -1.98 10.29 31.35
CA LYS A 195 -3.41 10.69 31.52
C LYS A 195 -3.86 11.50 32.77
N ASP A 196 -2.98 11.97 33.68
CA ASP A 196 -3.40 12.65 34.93
C ASP A 196 -3.95 14.10 34.78
N GLY A 197 -3.34 15.09 34.09
CA GLY A 197 -2.02 15.17 33.44
C GLY A 197 -1.62 16.65 33.22
N ASP A 198 -0.46 16.92 32.59
CA ASP A 198 0.15 18.28 32.45
C ASP A 198 0.26 18.79 30.99
N SER A 199 -0.47 18.13 30.08
CA SER A 199 -0.82 18.41 28.66
C SER A 199 0.01 19.40 27.83
N ASP A 200 0.63 18.88 26.76
CA ASP A 200 1.01 19.52 25.48
C ASP A 200 1.24 18.36 24.44
N LEU A 201 1.66 18.63 23.19
CA LEU A 201 1.81 17.64 22.09
C LEU A 201 3.14 16.82 22.08
N ALA A 202 3.40 16.08 20.99
CA ALA A 202 4.57 15.20 20.77
C ALA A 202 5.16 15.32 19.33
N VAL A 203 6.33 14.69 19.08
CA VAL A 203 6.99 14.50 17.76
C VAL A 203 7.86 13.22 17.77
N ALA A 204 8.33 12.76 16.60
CA ALA A 204 8.82 11.39 16.31
C ALA A 204 10.33 11.26 16.03
N ASN A 205 10.93 10.06 16.11
CA ASN A 205 12.38 9.80 15.86
C ASN A 205 12.73 8.37 15.36
N TYR A 206 14.02 7.99 15.23
CA TYR A 206 14.44 6.67 14.67
C TYR A 206 15.87 6.19 15.04
N VAL A 207 16.24 4.94 14.67
CA VAL A 207 17.46 4.17 15.04
C VAL A 207 17.69 3.99 16.55
N SER A 208 17.89 5.08 17.31
CA SER A 208 18.20 5.04 18.76
C SER A 208 18.17 6.42 19.45
N SER A 209 17.00 7.06 19.58
CA SER A 209 16.77 8.26 20.41
C SER A 209 17.54 9.55 19.96
N ASN A 210 17.30 10.74 20.51
CA ASN A 210 16.56 11.11 21.72
C ASN A 210 15.73 12.40 21.62
N ILE A 211 14.71 12.46 22.49
CA ILE A 211 13.59 13.41 22.54
C ILE A 211 13.35 13.80 24.03
N SER A 212 12.63 14.89 24.30
CA SER A 212 12.13 15.22 25.66
C SER A 212 10.66 15.62 25.65
N VAL A 213 9.76 14.86 26.30
CA VAL A 213 8.31 15.15 26.37
C VAL A 213 7.96 16.58 26.86
N LEU A 214 6.85 17.14 26.35
CA LEU A 214 6.64 18.59 26.20
C LEU A 214 6.18 19.32 27.49
N LEU A 215 4.87 19.36 27.79
CA LEU A 215 4.22 19.79 29.06
C LEU A 215 4.41 21.26 29.54
N ASN A 216 3.60 21.70 30.53
CA ASN A 216 3.50 23.12 30.95
C ASN A 216 3.91 23.48 32.42
N ALA A 217 3.62 22.65 33.43
CA ALA A 217 3.93 22.79 34.87
C ALA A 217 3.39 24.02 35.68
N GLY A 218 2.57 24.93 35.13
CA GLY A 218 2.02 26.08 35.87
C GLY A 218 3.10 27.04 36.44
N ASP A 219 2.86 27.92 37.42
CA ASP A 219 1.65 28.46 38.08
C ASP A 219 0.76 29.44 37.24
N GLY A 220 1.15 30.10 36.15
CA GLY A 220 2.38 30.09 35.34
C GLY A 220 3.63 30.69 36.02
N SER A 221 4.68 29.89 36.13
CA SER A 221 5.96 30.19 36.77
C SER A 221 7.06 29.26 36.22
N PHE A 222 7.07 29.14 34.89
CA PHE A 222 7.76 28.12 34.10
C PHE A 222 9.29 28.03 34.37
N PRO A 223 9.90 26.84 34.16
CA PRO A 223 11.32 26.60 34.46
C PRO A 223 12.28 27.39 33.56
N GLU A 224 13.57 27.36 33.89
CA GLU A 224 14.69 27.91 33.08
C GLU A 224 15.04 26.96 31.90
N ARG A 225 13.99 26.34 31.32
CA ARG A 225 13.92 25.14 30.43
C ARG A 225 14.59 23.87 30.99
N VAL A 226 14.24 22.72 30.40
CA VAL A 226 14.69 21.36 30.80
C VAL A 226 14.69 20.45 29.57
N ASN A 227 15.63 19.50 29.47
CA ASN A 227 15.69 18.45 28.44
C ASN A 227 16.20 17.14 29.06
N TYR A 228 15.50 16.02 28.81
CA TYR A 228 15.93 14.62 28.96
C TYR A 228 14.83 13.66 28.43
N PRO A 229 15.20 12.47 27.91
CA PRO A 229 14.31 11.32 27.75
C PRO A 229 14.14 10.52 29.07
N ALA A 230 13.24 9.52 29.09
CA ALA A 230 13.01 8.68 30.26
C ALA A 230 13.75 7.32 30.21
N ALA A 231 13.67 6.59 29.10
CA ALA A 231 14.02 5.17 29.00
C ALA A 231 15.21 4.85 28.08
N ASP A 232 16.06 5.85 27.78
CA ASP A 232 17.30 5.76 26.99
C ASP A 232 17.09 5.44 25.50
N SER A 233 16.58 4.25 25.13
CA SER A 233 16.54 3.72 23.76
C SER A 233 15.13 3.21 23.40
N CYS A 234 14.38 4.00 22.61
CA CYS A 234 12.91 3.87 22.42
C CYS A 234 12.46 3.79 20.94
N TRP A 235 11.13 3.69 20.65
CA TRP A 235 10.62 3.26 19.32
C TRP A 235 9.30 3.91 18.83
N SER A 236 8.24 3.13 18.52
CA SER A 236 7.21 3.48 17.51
C SER A 236 5.76 3.71 18.01
N VAL A 237 4.83 2.81 17.63
CA VAL A 237 3.40 3.07 17.37
C VAL A 237 2.57 1.79 17.56
N PHE A 238 1.31 1.95 17.99
CA PHE A 238 0.23 0.96 18.21
C PHE A 238 0.52 -0.25 19.14
N ALA A 239 -0.54 -0.95 19.59
CA ALA A 239 -0.54 -1.82 20.79
C ALA A 239 -0.58 -3.35 20.52
N VAL A 240 -1.79 -3.95 20.54
CA VAL A 240 -2.12 -5.39 20.42
C VAL A 240 -1.78 -6.27 21.65
N ASP A 241 -2.78 -6.78 22.39
CA ASP A 241 -2.59 -7.86 23.41
C ASP A 241 -3.87 -8.59 23.95
N LEU A 242 -5.12 -8.29 23.53
CA LEU A 242 -6.37 -8.64 24.27
C LEU A 242 -7.47 -9.48 23.54
N ASP A 243 -8.56 -8.86 22.99
CA ASP A 243 -9.82 -9.49 22.49
C ASP A 243 -10.53 -8.84 21.18
N GLY A 244 -10.38 -8.86 19.80
CA GLY A 244 -9.59 -9.24 18.55
C GLY A 244 -8.44 -8.44 17.77
N ASP A 245 -8.17 -7.11 17.92
CA ASP A 245 -6.94 -6.29 17.56
C ASP A 245 -6.19 -5.48 18.72
N GLY A 246 -6.59 -4.25 19.11
CA GLY A 246 -5.83 -3.25 19.93
C GLY A 246 -5.68 -3.34 21.50
N ASP A 247 -6.21 -2.35 22.27
CA ASP A 247 -6.32 -2.34 23.76
C ASP A 247 -5.32 -1.47 24.62
N ASP A 248 -5.07 -0.18 24.31
CA ASP A 248 -4.39 0.86 25.16
C ASP A 248 -3.08 0.46 25.90
N ASP A 249 -2.36 -0.57 25.45
CA ASP A 249 -1.27 -1.16 26.25
C ASP A 249 0.02 -0.32 26.30
N ILE A 250 0.14 0.71 25.45
CA ILE A 250 1.40 1.42 25.13
C ILE A 250 2.47 0.49 24.50
N ALA A 251 2.10 -0.75 24.15
CA ALA A 251 2.85 -1.67 23.29
C ALA A 251 4.35 -1.81 23.64
N VAL A 252 4.70 -2.24 24.86
CA VAL A 252 6.09 -2.33 25.35
C VAL A 252 6.65 -3.77 25.53
N GLY A 253 6.49 -4.72 24.59
CA GLY A 253 6.39 -4.52 23.15
C GLY A 253 7.70 -4.02 22.56
N ASN A 254 8.62 -4.94 22.26
CA ASN A 254 9.95 -4.58 21.73
C ASN A 254 10.70 -5.71 21.02
N PHE A 255 11.05 -5.49 19.74
CA PHE A 255 12.21 -6.03 19.02
C PHE A 255 12.43 -7.55 18.90
N LEU A 256 12.67 -8.29 19.98
CA LEU A 256 13.70 -9.34 19.97
C LEU A 256 13.20 -10.76 19.57
N SER A 257 13.18 -11.80 20.42
CA SER A 257 12.88 -13.19 19.94
C SER A 257 12.48 -14.26 20.96
N ASP A 258 13.12 -14.32 22.13
CA ASP A 258 13.21 -15.52 22.99
C ASP A 258 13.65 -15.23 24.44
N SER A 259 13.74 -13.97 24.88
CA SER A 259 14.53 -13.58 26.07
C SER A 259 13.84 -13.73 27.43
N ALA A 260 12.58 -13.38 27.68
CA ALA A 260 11.57 -12.71 26.84
C ALA A 260 10.69 -11.81 27.73
N SER A 261 10.14 -10.74 27.15
CA SER A 261 9.11 -9.82 27.68
C SER A 261 7.77 -10.45 28.02
N ILE A 262 6.71 -9.68 27.78
CA ILE A 262 5.47 -9.60 28.57
C ILE A 262 5.76 -9.18 30.02
N LEU A 263 4.86 -8.38 30.57
CA LEU A 263 4.80 -7.85 31.92
C LEU A 263 3.53 -8.40 32.61
N LEU A 264 2.97 -7.69 33.59
CA LEU A 264 1.60 -7.94 34.02
C LEU A 264 1.03 -6.79 34.83
N ASN A 265 -0.21 -6.43 34.55
CA ASN A 265 -1.04 -5.61 35.42
C ASN A 265 -1.80 -6.49 36.46
N ASN A 266 -3.13 -6.62 36.34
CA ASN A 266 -4.07 -7.42 37.15
C ASN A 266 -4.13 -7.21 38.69
N GLY A 267 -3.17 -6.52 39.32
CA GLY A 267 -3.21 -6.15 40.74
C GLY A 267 -3.18 -7.31 41.77
N ASP A 268 -3.64 -7.00 43.00
CA ASP A 268 -3.50 -7.78 44.26
C ASP A 268 -2.04 -8.00 44.75
N GLY A 269 -1.09 -8.29 43.85
CA GLY A 269 0.32 -8.53 44.20
C GLY A 269 0.63 -10.00 44.52
N THR A 270 -0.03 -10.94 43.83
CA THR A 270 0.10 -12.39 44.02
C THR A 270 0.77 -13.16 42.88
N PHE A 271 1.04 -12.52 41.73
CA PHE A 271 1.93 -12.95 40.62
C PHE A 271 1.48 -14.18 39.79
N GLN A 272 1.94 -14.25 38.53
CA GLN A 272 1.71 -15.36 37.58
C GLN A 272 3.05 -15.91 37.02
N ALA A 273 3.13 -16.38 35.75
CA ALA A 273 4.34 -16.98 35.16
C ALA A 273 4.35 -17.00 33.62
N VAL A 274 5.56 -16.92 33.02
CA VAL A 274 5.81 -16.55 31.61
C VAL A 274 6.71 -17.52 30.82
N GLU A 275 6.26 -17.93 29.62
CA GLU A 275 7.08 -18.40 28.48
C GLU A 275 6.82 -17.57 27.18
N ARG A 276 7.27 -18.01 25.98
CA ARG A 276 7.92 -17.13 24.96
C ARG A 276 7.47 -17.41 23.52
N PHE A 277 7.30 -16.37 22.67
CA PHE A 277 6.40 -16.38 21.46
C PHE A 277 6.95 -15.33 20.37
N LYS A 278 6.43 -15.23 19.10
CA LYS A 278 7.25 -15.13 17.86
C LYS A 278 6.62 -14.52 16.57
N ALA A 279 5.99 -13.37 16.70
CA ALA A 279 6.15 -12.34 15.67
C ALA A 279 7.64 -11.99 15.52
N GLY A 280 8.06 -11.45 14.36
CA GLY A 280 9.41 -10.88 14.21
C GLY A 280 9.70 -9.67 15.11
N ALA A 281 8.66 -9.08 15.69
CA ALA A 281 8.68 -7.97 16.63
C ALA A 281 9.38 -6.69 16.10
N GLY A 282 9.28 -6.45 14.78
CA GLY A 282 9.69 -5.20 14.13
C GLY A 282 8.95 -5.01 12.80
N ILE A 283 7.72 -4.48 12.87
CA ILE A 283 6.88 -4.20 11.70
C ILE A 283 7.45 -3.00 10.92
N GLY A 284 7.43 -3.09 9.58
CA GLY A 284 7.99 -2.06 8.68
C GLY A 284 7.00 -1.39 7.73
N LEU A 285 6.10 -2.15 7.10
CA LEU A 285 5.04 -1.71 6.19
C LEU A 285 4.05 -2.87 5.93
N VAL A 286 3.01 -2.68 5.10
CA VAL A 286 1.87 -3.61 4.94
C VAL A 286 1.26 -3.53 3.51
N PHE A 287 0.55 -4.57 3.03
CA PHE A 287 -0.72 -4.36 2.28
C PHE A 287 -1.91 -5.30 2.60
N ALA A 288 -2.32 -6.34 1.83
CA ALA A 288 -3.55 -7.11 2.16
C ALA A 288 -3.74 -8.57 1.65
N THR A 289 -4.70 -9.28 2.28
CA THR A 289 -5.55 -10.45 1.90
C THR A 289 -5.17 -11.95 2.03
N ASP A 290 -6.23 -12.78 2.15
CA ASP A 290 -6.32 -14.24 2.45
C ASP A 290 -6.07 -15.16 1.24
N LEU A 291 -5.78 -16.45 1.53
CA LEU A 291 -5.67 -17.56 0.57
C LEU A 291 -6.25 -18.91 1.04
N ASP A 292 -6.56 -19.11 2.33
CA ASP A 292 -6.99 -20.40 2.90
C ASP A 292 -8.53 -20.62 2.91
N ASN A 293 -9.32 -19.61 2.52
CA ASN A 293 -10.67 -19.72 1.95
C ASN A 293 -11.82 -20.33 2.80
N ASP A 294 -11.59 -20.76 4.04
CA ASP A 294 -12.47 -21.69 4.78
C ASP A 294 -12.85 -21.15 6.18
N GLY A 295 -12.96 -19.81 6.32
CA GLY A 295 -13.34 -19.11 7.56
C GLY A 295 -13.63 -17.60 7.41
N ASP A 296 -12.67 -16.73 7.75
CA ASP A 296 -12.77 -15.25 7.92
C ASP A 296 -11.49 -14.51 7.41
N ASN A 297 -11.46 -13.16 7.35
CA ASN A 297 -10.61 -12.38 6.40
C ASN A 297 -9.46 -11.49 7.00
N ASP A 298 -8.18 -11.78 6.70
CA ASP A 298 -7.03 -10.83 6.53
C ASP A 298 -6.21 -10.20 7.72
N LEU A 299 -4.86 -10.26 7.72
CA LEU A 299 -3.83 -9.36 8.33
C LEU A 299 -2.34 -9.80 8.04
N ALA A 300 -2.14 -11.01 7.47
CA ALA A 300 -0.96 -11.81 7.07
C ALA A 300 0.29 -11.97 7.98
N ILE A 301 0.98 -10.87 8.30
CA ILE A 301 2.46 -10.77 8.43
C ILE A 301 3.33 -11.44 7.34
N SER A 302 4.53 -10.91 7.16
CA SER A 302 5.58 -11.48 6.31
C SER A 302 6.96 -11.03 6.77
N ASP A 303 7.72 -11.95 7.36
CA ASP A 303 8.95 -11.63 8.09
C ASP A 303 10.23 -11.52 7.20
N TYR A 304 11.37 -11.15 7.82
CA TYR A 304 12.68 -10.89 7.15
C TYR A 304 13.84 -11.86 7.50
N MET A 305 14.34 -11.88 8.74
CA MET A 305 15.71 -12.35 9.08
C MET A 305 15.73 -13.62 9.99
N SER A 306 15.81 -14.83 9.43
CA SER A 306 15.99 -16.06 10.22
C SER A 306 16.47 -17.29 9.42
N ASP A 307 16.60 -18.45 10.07
CA ASP A 307 16.44 -19.79 9.44
C ASP A 307 15.13 -20.51 9.85
N SER A 308 14.17 -19.74 10.40
CA SER A 308 12.72 -20.03 10.49
C SER A 308 11.90 -19.31 9.40
N VAL A 309 10.59 -19.57 9.34
CA VAL A 309 9.62 -18.91 8.45
C VAL A 309 8.30 -18.63 9.20
N SER A 310 7.39 -17.80 8.68
CA SER A 310 6.11 -17.45 9.32
C SER A 310 4.91 -17.32 8.36
N VAL A 311 3.71 -17.47 8.93
CA VAL A 311 2.33 -17.21 8.48
C VAL A 311 1.51 -16.89 9.76
N PHE A 312 0.30 -16.33 9.78
CA PHE A 312 -0.31 -15.84 11.03
C PHE A 312 -1.89 -15.95 11.15
N LEU A 313 -2.60 -16.81 10.39
CA LEU A 313 -4.08 -17.02 10.33
C LEU A 313 -4.84 -16.83 11.69
N ASN A 314 -5.92 -16.05 11.73
CA ASN A 314 -6.70 -15.75 12.95
C ASN A 314 -8.08 -16.45 13.05
N ASN A 315 -8.81 -16.08 14.11
CA ASN A 315 -10.27 -16.06 14.15
C ASN A 315 -10.74 -15.09 15.28
N SER A 316 -10.12 -13.89 15.36
CA SER A 316 -10.46 -12.68 16.17
C SER A 316 -10.78 -12.84 17.70
N ASP A 317 -10.69 -14.06 18.28
CA ASP A 317 -11.26 -14.53 19.59
C ASP A 317 -10.28 -14.66 20.78
N GLY A 318 -9.04 -15.11 20.55
CA GLY A 318 -8.07 -15.43 21.61
C GLY A 318 -7.95 -16.92 21.98
N THR A 319 -8.34 -17.83 21.09
CA THR A 319 -8.11 -19.29 21.23
C THR A 319 -6.67 -19.71 20.85
N PHE A 320 -6.05 -18.94 19.96
CA PHE A 320 -4.66 -18.89 19.47
C PHE A 320 -4.22 -19.93 18.40
N GLN A 321 -3.75 -19.40 17.25
CA GLN A 321 -3.16 -20.09 16.10
C GLN A 321 -1.61 -19.86 16.03
N ALA A 322 -0.82 -20.69 15.31
CA ALA A 322 0.67 -20.63 15.24
C ALA A 322 1.30 -20.78 13.81
N PRO A 323 2.38 -20.03 13.42
CA PRO A 323 2.88 -19.91 12.05
C PRO A 323 3.25 -21.18 11.27
N VAL A 324 3.01 -21.16 9.96
CA VAL A 324 3.46 -22.20 9.01
C VAL A 324 4.76 -21.77 8.29
N SER A 325 5.21 -22.48 7.26
CA SER A 325 6.53 -22.25 6.65
C SER A 325 6.69 -22.79 5.22
N TYR A 326 6.86 -21.89 4.25
CA TYR A 326 6.94 -22.19 2.81
C TYR A 326 8.15 -21.50 2.13
N VAL A 327 8.16 -21.32 0.79
CA VAL A 327 9.43 -21.30 0.01
C VAL A 327 9.52 -20.28 -1.13
N VAL A 328 10.50 -19.38 -0.97
CA VAL A 328 11.49 -19.04 -2.03
C VAL A 328 12.88 -18.71 -1.46
N GLY A 329 12.94 -17.88 -0.42
CA GLY A 329 14.15 -17.14 -0.05
C GLY A 329 14.17 -15.73 -0.70
N TYR A 330 14.80 -14.68 -0.17
CA TYR A 330 15.58 -14.58 1.07
C TYR A 330 15.64 -13.18 1.75
N ARG A 331 15.06 -12.09 1.21
CA ARG A 331 15.16 -10.72 1.80
C ARG A 331 14.17 -9.69 1.19
N PRO A 332 13.18 -9.15 1.95
CA PRO A 332 12.13 -8.21 1.46
C PRO A 332 12.51 -6.74 1.15
N PHE A 333 11.72 -6.02 0.30
CA PHE A 333 10.97 -4.76 0.65
C PHE A 333 9.91 -4.15 -0.36
N ALA A 334 9.22 -4.87 -1.27
CA ALA A 334 8.02 -4.36 -2.03
C ALA A 334 7.05 -5.45 -2.58
N VAL A 335 5.83 -5.07 -3.02
CA VAL A 335 4.67 -5.95 -3.41
C VAL A 335 4.03 -5.55 -4.76
N ILE A 336 3.45 -6.50 -5.53
CA ILE A 336 2.63 -6.35 -6.78
C ILE A 336 1.65 -7.56 -6.94
N ALA A 337 0.92 -7.69 -8.06
CA ALA A 337 0.08 -8.85 -8.43
C ALA A 337 0.46 -9.47 -9.81
N ASP A 338 0.35 -10.80 -9.98
CA ASP A 338 0.44 -11.57 -11.24
C ASP A 338 -0.18 -13.00 -11.05
N ASP A 339 -1.00 -13.58 -11.96
CA ASP A 339 -1.48 -15.02 -11.98
C ASP A 339 -2.22 -15.46 -13.30
N LEU A 340 -2.96 -16.62 -13.33
CA LEU A 340 -4.04 -17.16 -14.21
C LEU A 340 -3.80 -18.41 -15.12
N ASP A 341 -3.26 -19.55 -14.62
CA ASP A 341 -3.06 -20.82 -15.41
C ASP A 341 -4.35 -21.62 -15.71
N GLY A 342 -5.16 -21.05 -16.60
CA GLY A 342 -5.98 -21.75 -17.62
C GLY A 342 -7.21 -22.54 -17.18
N ASP A 343 -7.34 -22.87 -15.90
CA ASP A 343 -8.44 -23.66 -15.32
C ASP A 343 -8.65 -23.26 -13.83
N GLY A 344 -8.38 -21.99 -13.47
CA GLY A 344 -8.56 -21.39 -12.14
C GLY A 344 -7.71 -20.10 -11.91
N ALA A 345 -7.77 -19.57 -10.69
CA ALA A 345 -6.99 -18.44 -10.13
C ALA A 345 -6.93 -18.56 -8.58
N SER A 346 -6.47 -17.54 -7.85
CA SER A 346 -6.20 -17.50 -6.39
C SER A 346 -5.01 -18.36 -5.96
N ASP A 347 -3.94 -17.66 -5.53
CA ASP A 347 -2.57 -18.13 -5.75
C ASP A 347 -1.51 -17.65 -4.74
N LEU A 348 -0.22 -17.88 -5.03
CA LEU A 348 0.82 -16.97 -4.53
C LEU A 348 2.01 -16.97 -5.49
N VAL A 349 2.12 -15.97 -6.35
CA VAL A 349 2.93 -16.03 -7.58
C VAL A 349 4.32 -15.41 -7.46
N ALA A 350 4.35 -14.12 -7.16
CA ALA A 350 5.54 -13.29 -6.98
C ALA A 350 6.63 -13.46 -8.04
N THR A 351 6.50 -12.80 -9.19
CA THR A 351 7.61 -12.57 -10.14
C THR A 351 8.92 -12.13 -9.42
N ASN A 352 10.02 -12.93 -9.42
CA ASN A 352 11.21 -12.60 -8.59
C ASN A 352 12.69 -12.94 -8.99
N ALA A 353 13.69 -12.34 -8.29
CA ALA A 353 15.17 -12.40 -8.54
C ALA A 353 16.12 -12.62 -7.28
N ASP A 354 17.36 -12.12 -7.17
CA ASP A 354 18.51 -12.67 -6.34
C ASP A 354 18.88 -14.16 -6.65
N SER A 355 18.09 -15.20 -6.28
CA SER A 355 18.62 -16.59 -6.04
C SER A 355 18.19 -17.79 -6.93
N ARG A 356 17.08 -17.74 -7.68
CA ARG A 356 16.49 -18.77 -8.62
C ARG A 356 15.79 -20.06 -8.08
N SER A 357 14.53 -20.27 -8.51
CA SER A 357 13.68 -21.49 -8.40
C SER A 357 12.65 -21.57 -9.58
N ILE A 358 11.69 -22.53 -9.65
CA ILE A 358 10.86 -22.80 -10.87
C ILE A 358 9.35 -23.07 -10.58
N SER A 359 8.45 -22.81 -11.56
CA SER A 359 6.98 -22.71 -11.39
C SER A 359 6.11 -23.34 -12.53
N VAL A 360 4.79 -23.04 -12.51
CA VAL A 360 3.71 -23.39 -13.46
C VAL A 360 2.94 -24.71 -13.18
N PHE A 361 1.65 -24.77 -13.54
CA PHE A 361 0.71 -25.84 -13.14
C PHE A 361 0.27 -26.72 -14.31
N HIS A 362 -0.67 -26.23 -15.13
CA HIS A 362 -1.83 -26.92 -15.71
C HIS A 362 -2.62 -27.77 -14.68
N ASN A 363 -3.86 -27.36 -14.39
CA ASN A 363 -4.60 -27.76 -13.19
C ASN A 363 -4.86 -29.29 -13.02
N LEU A 364 -5.02 -29.68 -11.75
CA LEU A 364 -5.30 -31.02 -11.23
C LEU A 364 -6.27 -30.99 -10.02
N GLY A 365 -6.31 -29.89 -9.25
CA GLY A 365 -7.32 -29.58 -8.24
C GLY A 365 -7.17 -30.20 -6.84
N GLU A 366 -8.29 -30.12 -6.11
CA GLU A 366 -8.54 -30.53 -4.72
C GLU A 366 -7.78 -29.79 -3.58
N GLY A 367 -7.31 -28.55 -3.82
CA GLY A 367 -7.33 -27.44 -2.83
C GLY A 367 -6.02 -27.05 -2.10
N THR A 368 -5.65 -25.77 -2.19
CA THR A 368 -4.51 -25.04 -1.58
C THR A 368 -3.07 -25.57 -1.85
N PHE A 369 -2.08 -25.10 -1.09
CA PHE A 369 -0.77 -24.74 -1.65
C PHE A 369 0.20 -25.89 -1.97
N ARG A 370 0.43 -26.16 -3.27
CA ARG A 370 1.58 -26.98 -3.75
C ARG A 370 2.38 -26.45 -4.96
N LYS A 371 2.40 -25.12 -5.23
CA LYS A 371 3.42 -24.36 -5.99
C LYS A 371 3.74 -24.71 -7.46
N ALA A 372 4.20 -25.95 -7.74
CA ALA A 372 4.90 -26.51 -8.94
C ALA A 372 5.84 -27.69 -8.53
N SER A 373 6.70 -28.20 -9.42
CA SER A 373 7.57 -29.40 -9.25
C SER A 373 9.00 -29.30 -9.86
N ASP A 374 9.38 -28.15 -10.42
CA ASP A 374 10.74 -27.75 -10.88
C ASP A 374 11.27 -28.40 -12.18
N HIS A 375 10.72 -28.01 -13.35
CA HIS A 375 11.23 -28.44 -14.67
C HIS A 375 12.60 -27.84 -15.08
N GLY A 376 12.76 -26.50 -15.11
CA GLY A 376 14.06 -25.82 -15.29
C GLY A 376 14.12 -24.74 -16.39
N ALA A 377 14.29 -23.46 -16.00
CA ALA A 377 14.33 -22.27 -16.87
C ALA A 377 15.08 -21.08 -16.19
N GLY A 378 14.72 -19.83 -16.52
CA GLY A 378 15.23 -18.57 -15.97
C GLY A 378 14.35 -17.38 -16.42
N ASN A 379 14.64 -16.11 -16.11
CA ASN A 379 15.90 -15.57 -15.55
C ASN A 379 15.72 -14.69 -14.31
N ASN A 380 14.99 -13.57 -14.39
CA ASN A 380 14.86 -12.58 -13.30
C ASN A 380 13.52 -11.80 -13.34
N PRO A 381 12.34 -12.44 -13.27
CA PRO A 381 11.04 -11.75 -13.22
C PRO A 381 10.95 -10.75 -12.04
N SER A 382 10.07 -9.72 -12.12
CA SER A 382 9.88 -8.76 -11.01
C SER A 382 8.49 -8.05 -10.86
N SER A 383 7.67 -7.89 -11.91
CA SER A 383 6.31 -7.25 -11.85
C SER A 383 5.68 -7.10 -13.26
N VAL A 384 4.37 -6.88 -13.42
CA VAL A 384 3.76 -6.51 -14.73
C VAL A 384 2.54 -5.58 -14.63
N GLN A 385 2.23 -4.79 -15.68
CA GLN A 385 0.96 -4.07 -15.95
C GLN A 385 0.79 -3.77 -17.48
N SER A 386 -0.26 -3.02 -17.88
CA SER A 386 -1.11 -3.38 -19.03
C SER A 386 -2.03 -2.28 -19.63
N VAL A 387 -2.44 -2.43 -20.91
CA VAL A 387 -3.64 -1.84 -21.59
C VAL A 387 -4.02 -2.71 -22.82
N ASP A 388 -5.30 -3.03 -23.06
CA ASP A 388 -5.77 -3.90 -24.18
C ASP A 388 -5.49 -3.38 -25.61
N LEU A 389 -5.38 -4.35 -26.56
CA LEU A 389 -5.04 -4.16 -27.97
C LEU A 389 -5.82 -5.02 -29.00
N ASP A 390 -6.80 -5.87 -28.61
CA ASP A 390 -7.71 -6.58 -29.59
C ASP A 390 -9.11 -6.96 -29.02
N GLY A 391 -9.26 -7.17 -27.69
CA GLY A 391 -10.49 -7.06 -26.89
C GLY A 391 -11.70 -8.02 -27.09
N ASP A 392 -11.89 -8.98 -26.17
CA ASP A 392 -13.16 -9.72 -25.93
C ASP A 392 -13.26 -10.27 -24.46
N LYS A 393 -12.66 -9.55 -23.47
CA LYS A 393 -12.04 -10.06 -22.22
C LYS A 393 -10.86 -11.03 -22.50
N ASN A 394 -10.12 -11.44 -21.46
CA ASN A 394 -8.79 -12.08 -21.50
C ASN A 394 -7.67 -11.25 -22.16
N ASP A 395 -6.44 -11.40 -21.67
CA ASP A 395 -5.28 -10.52 -21.95
C ASP A 395 -3.97 -11.33 -22.15
N ASP A 396 -2.99 -10.89 -22.96
CA ASP A 396 -1.74 -11.62 -23.29
C ASP A 396 -0.47 -11.00 -22.66
N LEU A 397 0.67 -11.71 -22.69
CA LEU A 397 1.69 -11.61 -21.61
C LEU A 397 3.11 -11.21 -22.08
N VAL A 398 3.55 -9.98 -21.79
CA VAL A 398 4.88 -9.42 -22.15
C VAL A 398 6.05 -9.91 -21.28
N VAL A 399 6.22 -11.22 -21.16
CA VAL A 399 7.18 -11.84 -20.22
C VAL A 399 8.68 -11.64 -20.53
N ALA A 400 9.01 -10.90 -21.59
CA ALA A 400 10.30 -10.28 -21.90
C ALA A 400 11.57 -11.09 -21.47
N ASN A 401 12.49 -10.50 -20.67
CA ASN A 401 13.77 -11.05 -20.18
C ASN A 401 14.52 -9.98 -19.33
N PHE A 402 15.27 -10.36 -18.28
CA PHE A 402 16.14 -9.45 -17.50
C PHE A 402 17.53 -10.09 -17.24
N ASN A 403 18.57 -9.38 -17.68
CA ASN A 403 20.01 -9.62 -17.56
C ASN A 403 20.49 -11.03 -17.95
N SER A 404 20.30 -11.36 -19.22
CA SER A 404 21.10 -12.35 -19.96
C SER A 404 21.60 -11.74 -21.26
N ASP A 405 20.70 -11.56 -22.24
CA ASP A 405 20.98 -10.98 -23.55
C ASP A 405 19.86 -9.95 -23.96
N GLU A 406 18.96 -10.31 -24.90
CA GLU A 406 17.96 -9.43 -25.67
C GLU A 406 16.60 -10.15 -25.17
N ILE A 407 15.50 -9.40 -24.99
CA ILE A 407 14.13 -9.82 -24.59
C ILE A 407 13.25 -10.33 -25.74
N SER A 408 12.14 -11.03 -25.42
CA SER A 408 11.11 -11.47 -26.38
C SER A 408 9.90 -10.54 -26.46
N VAL A 409 9.56 -10.06 -27.66
CA VAL A 409 8.23 -9.51 -28.03
C VAL A 409 7.42 -10.63 -28.67
N LEU A 410 6.18 -10.82 -28.22
CA LEU A 410 5.44 -12.07 -28.30
C LEU A 410 3.94 -11.84 -28.56
N LEU A 411 3.15 -12.92 -28.68
CA LEU A 411 1.70 -13.00 -28.38
C LEU A 411 1.17 -14.43 -28.55
N GLY A 412 0.18 -14.82 -27.74
CA GLY A 412 -0.95 -15.68 -28.13
C GLY A 412 -1.19 -16.94 -27.28
N HIS A 413 -2.47 -17.18 -26.95
CA HIS A 413 -3.11 -18.40 -26.43
C HIS A 413 -2.41 -19.13 -25.26
N GLY A 414 -2.73 -18.85 -23.99
CA GLY A 414 -2.07 -19.46 -22.82
C GLY A 414 -2.77 -19.37 -21.45
N ASP A 415 -2.03 -18.99 -20.40
CA ASP A 415 -2.18 -19.55 -19.04
C ASP A 415 -1.50 -18.75 -17.86
N GLY A 416 -1.81 -17.45 -17.61
CA GLY A 416 -1.25 -16.64 -16.49
C GLY A 416 0.30 -16.58 -16.41
N SER A 417 0.98 -17.12 -17.47
CA SER A 417 2.38 -17.59 -17.50
C SER A 417 3.11 -17.38 -18.86
N PHE A 418 3.80 -18.37 -19.46
CA PHE A 418 4.88 -18.15 -20.45
C PHE A 418 5.42 -19.41 -21.19
N GLN A 419 5.68 -19.30 -22.51
CA GLN A 419 6.48 -20.30 -23.26
C GLN A 419 7.67 -19.77 -24.12
N THR A 420 7.42 -19.13 -25.27
CA THR A 420 8.34 -19.08 -26.43
C THR A 420 9.30 -17.86 -26.52
N ALA A 421 10.48 -18.06 -27.12
CA ALA A 421 11.44 -17.01 -27.51
C ALA A 421 12.17 -17.35 -28.85
N ILE A 422 12.48 -16.34 -29.69
CA ILE A 422 13.29 -16.46 -30.93
C ILE A 422 14.19 -15.22 -31.17
N ASN A 423 13.64 -14.01 -31.02
CA ASN A 423 14.34 -12.71 -30.93
C ASN A 423 15.01 -12.21 -32.25
N TYR A 424 15.53 -10.96 -32.26
CA TYR A 424 15.90 -10.24 -33.50
C TYR A 424 17.26 -9.48 -33.48
N ALA A 425 17.30 -8.21 -33.04
CA ALA A 425 18.44 -7.29 -33.10
C ALA A 425 18.13 -5.96 -32.35
N VAL A 426 19.09 -5.27 -31.71
CA VAL A 426 18.75 -4.08 -30.89
C VAL A 426 19.80 -2.98 -30.65
N ASN A 427 19.33 -1.87 -30.05
CA ASN A 427 20.07 -0.98 -29.14
C ASN A 427 19.21 -0.62 -27.90
N GLY A 428 19.86 -0.36 -26.76
CA GLY A 428 19.21 0.07 -25.50
C GLY A 428 20.05 -0.25 -24.27
N GLU A 429 19.56 0.11 -23.08
CA GLU A 429 20.06 -0.37 -21.77
C GLU A 429 18.94 -0.94 -20.90
N GLU A 430 18.12 -0.11 -20.25
CA GLU A 430 16.92 -0.53 -19.49
C GLU A 430 15.67 0.25 -19.95
N PRO A 431 14.49 -0.39 -20.01
CA PRO A 431 13.17 0.28 -20.00
C PRO A 431 12.18 -0.33 -18.97
N ARG A 432 11.16 0.42 -18.49
CA ARG A 432 10.20 -0.04 -17.44
C ARG A 432 8.69 0.34 -17.62
N SER A 433 8.25 1.59 -17.38
CA SER A 433 6.86 1.88 -16.93
C SER A 433 6.23 3.22 -17.39
N ILE A 434 4.89 3.25 -17.60
CA ILE A 434 3.99 4.26 -18.26
C ILE A 434 3.76 5.68 -17.64
N SER A 435 2.98 6.56 -18.30
CA SER A 435 2.29 7.84 -17.90
C SER A 435 1.85 8.68 -19.17
N SER A 436 1.53 10.00 -19.11
CA SER A 436 0.58 10.74 -20.01
C SER A 436 1.04 11.90 -20.96
N ALA A 437 0.23 12.14 -22.02
CA ALA A 437 -0.19 13.37 -22.79
C ALA A 437 0.74 14.25 -23.72
N ASP A 438 0.34 14.49 -25.00
CA ASP A 438 0.78 15.59 -25.92
C ASP A 438 -0.11 15.80 -27.22
N LEU A 439 0.15 16.79 -28.11
CA LEU A 439 -0.67 17.14 -29.31
C LEU A 439 -0.01 17.90 -30.53
N ASP A 440 -0.65 17.91 -31.73
CA ASP A 440 -0.27 18.66 -32.99
C ASP A 440 -1.50 19.04 -33.91
N ASP A 441 -1.31 19.82 -35.00
CA ASP A 441 -2.32 20.35 -35.96
C ASP A 441 -2.18 19.92 -37.45
N ASP A 442 -1.02 19.48 -37.98
CA ASP A 442 -0.84 19.19 -39.46
C ASP A 442 0.04 17.95 -39.81
N GLY A 443 0.93 17.47 -38.93
CA GLY A 443 1.51 16.10 -38.92
C GLY A 443 2.55 15.67 -39.97
N ASP A 444 3.85 15.84 -39.67
CA ASP A 444 5.01 15.18 -40.34
C ASP A 444 6.20 15.09 -39.34
N ILE A 445 6.23 14.05 -38.48
CA ILE A 445 6.87 14.04 -37.13
C ILE A 445 7.73 12.77 -36.84
N ASP A 446 8.56 12.80 -35.78
CA ASP A 446 9.27 11.67 -35.12
C ASP A 446 8.32 10.60 -34.50
N LEU A 447 8.81 9.73 -33.61
CA LEU A 447 8.02 8.85 -32.73
C LEU A 447 8.66 8.69 -31.33
N SER A 448 7.83 8.59 -30.29
CA SER A 448 8.19 8.59 -28.86
C SER A 448 8.96 7.33 -28.40
N VAL A 449 10.04 7.49 -27.60
CA VAL A 449 10.82 6.38 -27.00
C VAL A 449 11.39 6.73 -25.61
N ALA A 450 11.15 5.86 -24.62
CA ALA A 450 11.49 6.06 -23.20
C ALA A 450 12.99 5.98 -22.83
N ASN A 451 13.37 6.74 -21.79
CA ASN A 451 14.72 6.87 -21.20
C ASN A 451 14.69 6.96 -19.65
N ALA A 452 14.96 8.13 -19.05
CA ALA A 452 15.01 8.41 -17.61
C ALA A 452 16.28 7.98 -16.84
N ALA A 453 17.47 8.30 -17.37
CA ALA A 453 18.71 8.30 -16.57
C ALA A 453 19.86 9.23 -17.02
N SER A 454 19.84 9.80 -18.24
CA SER A 454 20.90 10.70 -18.72
C SER A 454 20.83 12.12 -18.13
N ASN A 455 20.82 12.21 -16.78
CA ASN A 455 20.37 13.35 -15.96
C ASN A 455 19.05 14.00 -16.43
N ASP A 456 17.95 13.36 -16.01
CA ASP A 456 16.82 13.04 -16.90
C ASP A 456 15.50 12.84 -16.13
N VAL A 457 14.42 12.60 -16.89
CA VAL A 457 13.39 11.57 -16.60
C VAL A 457 12.81 11.14 -17.98
N SER A 458 11.54 10.77 -18.25
CA SER A 458 11.16 10.53 -19.67
C SER A 458 9.68 10.69 -20.02
N ILE A 459 9.24 11.95 -20.17
CA ILE A 459 8.00 12.29 -20.88
C ILE A 459 8.39 12.68 -22.32
N LEU A 460 7.54 12.42 -23.32
CA LEU A 460 8.01 12.19 -24.71
C LEU A 460 7.48 13.21 -25.73
N LEU A 461 7.71 14.50 -25.47
CA LEU A 461 7.10 15.61 -26.22
C LEU A 461 8.03 16.17 -27.31
N ASN A 462 7.76 15.87 -28.58
CA ASN A 462 8.61 16.02 -29.78
C ASN A 462 9.27 17.41 -30.04
N ASP A 463 10.39 17.45 -30.80
CA ASP A 463 10.84 18.67 -31.50
C ASP A 463 11.39 18.55 -32.97
N GLY A 464 11.30 17.38 -33.63
CA GLY A 464 11.41 17.19 -35.11
C GLY A 464 12.80 17.15 -35.81
N ASP A 465 13.35 15.94 -36.03
CA ASP A 465 14.44 15.63 -37.01
C ASP A 465 14.41 14.17 -37.54
N GLY A 466 13.78 13.24 -36.82
CA GLY A 466 13.78 11.79 -37.09
C GLY A 466 14.88 11.03 -36.36
N THR A 467 15.32 11.49 -35.18
CA THR A 467 16.52 11.00 -34.48
C THR A 467 16.42 10.87 -32.94
N PHE A 468 15.30 11.22 -32.31
CA PHE A 468 15.00 11.09 -30.86
C PHE A 468 15.93 11.85 -29.87
N ARG A 469 15.61 11.79 -28.56
CA ARG A 469 16.54 12.03 -27.42
C ARG A 469 16.51 10.85 -26.43
N ALA A 470 15.75 10.76 -25.33
CA ALA A 470 14.77 11.65 -24.66
C ALA A 470 14.82 11.55 -23.11
N ALA A 471 15.93 11.80 -22.43
CA ALA A 471 17.30 12.04 -22.93
C ALA A 471 18.10 13.19 -22.26
N GLY A 472 17.56 13.84 -21.22
CA GLY A 472 18.25 14.82 -20.38
C GLY A 472 18.44 16.22 -20.98
N ASN A 473 19.40 17.04 -20.51
CA ASN A 473 20.50 16.75 -19.58
C ASN A 473 20.64 17.83 -18.48
N PHE A 474 19.74 17.87 -17.49
CA PHE A 474 19.82 18.83 -16.37
C PHE A 474 19.24 18.31 -15.04
N ASP A 475 19.40 19.11 -13.97
CA ASP A 475 19.27 18.65 -12.60
C ASP A 475 18.39 19.57 -11.72
N VAL A 476 17.37 19.03 -11.05
CA VAL A 476 16.51 19.77 -10.09
C VAL A 476 15.84 18.90 -9.03
N GLY A 477 15.50 17.64 -9.31
CA GLY A 477 14.87 16.74 -8.35
C GLY A 477 14.83 15.28 -8.81
N ASN A 478 15.76 14.48 -8.30
CA ASN A 478 15.80 13.01 -8.33
C ASN A 478 14.99 12.44 -7.16
N ARG A 479 13.95 11.68 -7.49
CA ARG A 479 12.92 11.09 -6.59
C ARG A 479 12.58 11.84 -5.26
N PRO A 480 12.14 13.11 -5.30
CA PRO A 480 10.58 13.54 -4.44
C PRO A 480 9.52 12.43 -4.20
N VAL A 481 8.44 12.81 -3.49
CA VAL A 481 7.17 12.05 -3.40
C VAL A 481 6.00 12.97 -3.04
N SER A 482 4.90 12.89 -3.81
CA SER A 482 3.62 13.60 -3.63
C SER A 482 3.27 14.52 -4.83
N VAL A 483 2.20 15.31 -4.70
CA VAL A 483 1.57 16.19 -5.72
C VAL A 483 0.91 17.41 -5.01
N PHE A 484 0.52 18.48 -5.71
CA PHE A 484 -0.22 19.68 -5.20
C PHE A 484 0.64 20.86 -4.64
N ALA A 485 0.04 22.07 -4.47
CA ALA A 485 0.67 23.33 -4.00
C ALA A 485 -0.36 24.45 -3.58
N ALA A 486 -0.05 25.77 -3.68
CA ALA A 486 -0.90 26.95 -3.27
C ALA A 486 -0.45 28.34 -3.84
N ASP A 487 -1.32 29.38 -3.87
CA ASP A 487 -1.11 30.87 -3.97
C ASP A 487 -1.24 31.63 -5.34
N LEU A 488 -2.40 31.59 -6.06
CA LEU A 488 -2.89 32.73 -6.90
C LEU A 488 -4.43 32.86 -7.23
N ASP A 489 -4.95 32.21 -8.29
CA ASP A 489 -6.25 32.49 -8.99
C ASP A 489 -6.86 31.25 -9.81
N GLY A 490 -7.22 30.07 -9.20
CA GLY A 490 -7.52 28.74 -9.88
C GLY A 490 -8.15 27.61 -9.00
N ASP A 491 -8.33 26.33 -9.49
CA ASP A 491 -9.30 25.30 -8.96
C ASP A 491 -8.94 23.74 -9.13
N GLY A 492 -8.50 22.96 -8.11
CA GLY A 492 -8.37 21.45 -8.11
C GLY A 492 -7.34 20.80 -9.07
N ASP A 493 -6.69 21.68 -9.86
CA ASP A 493 -5.57 21.48 -10.78
C ASP A 493 -4.21 21.75 -10.11
N PHE A 494 -3.16 21.03 -10.51
CA PHE A 494 -1.95 20.96 -9.70
C PHE A 494 -0.62 20.79 -10.46
N ASP A 495 0.45 21.18 -9.79
CA ASP A 495 1.85 20.84 -10.08
C ASP A 495 2.55 20.48 -8.74
N LEU A 496 3.84 20.13 -8.76
CA LEU A 496 4.51 19.48 -7.64
C LEU A 496 5.44 20.42 -6.84
N ALA A 497 5.06 20.71 -5.58
CA ALA A 497 5.84 21.45 -4.58
C ALA A 497 7.10 20.77 -4.02
N THR A 498 7.86 20.11 -4.89
CA THR A 498 8.88 19.13 -4.51
C THR A 498 9.99 19.69 -3.62
N ALA A 499 10.16 19.11 -2.44
CA ALA A 499 11.27 19.38 -1.54
C ALA A 499 12.63 18.88 -2.09
N ASN A 500 13.22 19.57 -3.07
CA ASN A 500 14.58 19.37 -3.59
C ASN A 500 15.62 19.96 -2.61
N PHE A 501 15.62 19.41 -1.39
CA PHE A 501 15.90 20.14 -0.15
C PHE A 501 17.31 20.78 -0.01
N GLN A 502 18.24 20.46 -0.91
CA GLN A 502 19.59 21.00 -0.94
C GLN A 502 19.71 22.37 -1.66
N SER A 503 18.67 22.85 -2.36
CA SER A 503 18.74 24.07 -3.20
C SER A 503 17.74 25.18 -2.84
N HIS A 504 17.74 26.26 -3.62
CA HIS A 504 17.09 27.55 -3.35
C HIS A 504 15.60 27.60 -3.76
N ASN A 505 14.72 26.89 -3.05
CA ASN A 505 13.27 27.03 -3.23
C ASN A 505 12.49 26.95 -1.92
N VAL A 506 11.53 27.85 -1.71
CA VAL A 506 10.25 27.53 -1.01
C VAL A 506 9.15 28.15 -1.87
N SER A 507 9.11 27.71 -3.12
CA SER A 507 8.79 28.60 -4.22
C SER A 507 7.39 28.38 -4.74
N VAL A 508 6.48 29.22 -4.26
CA VAL A 508 5.41 29.75 -5.12
C VAL A 508 6.08 30.44 -6.31
N LEU A 509 5.56 30.27 -7.54
CA LEU A 509 6.42 30.30 -8.73
C LEU A 509 5.79 30.85 -10.03
N MET A 510 4.49 31.19 -10.03
CA MET A 510 3.59 31.48 -11.15
C MET A 510 3.43 30.33 -12.16
N ASN A 511 2.47 29.43 -11.90
CA ASN A 511 2.28 28.17 -12.63
C ASN A 511 0.88 27.91 -13.25
N SER A 512 -0.10 27.46 -12.45
CA SER A 512 -1.33 26.73 -12.85
C SER A 512 -1.09 25.37 -13.57
N GLY A 513 -1.58 24.26 -12.99
CA GLY A 513 -1.63 22.89 -13.53
C GLY A 513 -0.35 22.21 -14.07
N ASN A 514 -0.55 21.05 -14.72
CA ASN A 514 0.25 20.39 -15.78
C ASN A 514 1.76 20.13 -15.66
N GLY A 515 2.55 20.85 -14.85
CA GLY A 515 4.02 20.73 -14.79
C GLY A 515 4.85 21.79 -15.54
N SER A 516 4.83 23.07 -15.16
CA SER A 516 5.41 24.18 -15.96
C SER A 516 6.58 24.97 -15.33
N TYR A 517 6.45 25.55 -14.13
CA TYR A 517 7.47 26.31 -13.34
C TYR A 517 7.96 27.68 -13.92
N GLN A 518 8.09 28.75 -13.08
CA GLN A 518 8.73 30.06 -13.44
C GLN A 518 9.69 30.74 -12.39
N THR A 519 9.28 31.56 -11.40
CA THR A 519 10.19 32.44 -10.58
C THR A 519 9.65 32.89 -9.18
N ALA A 520 10.55 33.11 -8.18
CA ALA A 520 10.22 33.29 -6.73
C ALA A 520 10.87 34.51 -5.99
N THR A 521 10.56 34.70 -4.69
CA THR A 521 11.14 35.67 -3.70
C THR A 521 11.01 35.15 -2.25
N ASP A 522 11.64 35.77 -1.23
CA ASP A 522 11.67 35.22 0.16
C ASP A 522 11.28 36.20 1.30
N TYR A 523 10.87 35.68 2.48
CA TYR A 523 10.75 36.48 3.73
C TYR A 523 11.14 35.84 5.10
N PRO A 524 10.78 34.57 5.46
CA PRO A 524 10.93 34.05 6.84
C PRO A 524 12.33 33.43 7.11
N ALA A 525 12.54 32.54 8.10
CA ALA A 525 13.82 31.81 8.27
C ALA A 525 13.69 30.53 9.14
N GLY A 526 14.40 29.42 8.87
CA GLY A 526 15.44 29.24 7.83
C GLY A 526 16.09 27.85 7.59
N LEU A 527 15.48 26.69 7.91
CA LEU A 527 16.01 25.35 7.55
C LEU A 527 14.96 24.23 7.31
N ASN A 528 15.05 23.51 6.18
CA ASN A 528 14.52 22.18 5.84
C ASN A 528 13.18 21.66 6.49
N PRO A 529 12.13 21.33 5.69
CA PRO A 529 10.91 20.62 6.12
C PRO A 529 11.14 19.12 6.43
N ARG A 530 10.41 18.54 7.39
CA ARG A 530 10.58 17.13 7.82
C ARG A 530 9.95 16.13 6.82
N TRP A 531 8.65 15.85 6.99
CA TRP A 531 7.80 15.03 6.10
C TRP A 531 6.60 15.91 5.67
N ILE A 532 5.43 15.34 5.35
CA ILE A 532 4.15 16.07 5.26
C ILE A 532 2.99 15.09 5.63
N VAL A 533 2.31 15.33 6.77
CA VAL A 533 1.19 14.53 7.33
C VAL A 533 0.60 15.23 8.56
N ALA A 534 -0.63 14.86 8.96
CA ALA A 534 -1.57 15.66 9.76
C ALA A 534 -1.25 15.95 11.24
N ALA A 535 -1.68 17.14 11.70
CA ALA A 535 -2.11 17.46 13.07
C ALA A 535 -2.92 18.78 13.11
N ASP A 536 -4.25 18.67 13.31
CA ASP A 536 -5.22 19.79 13.41
C ASP A 536 -5.41 20.27 14.88
N LEU A 537 -6.29 21.25 15.11
CA LEU A 537 -6.77 21.66 16.45
C LEU A 537 -8.25 22.11 16.52
N ASP A 538 -8.99 22.24 15.41
CA ASP A 538 -10.45 22.58 15.41
C ASP A 538 -11.28 21.76 14.38
N GLY A 539 -10.66 21.30 13.26
CA GLY A 539 -11.05 20.11 12.48
C GLY A 539 -12.17 20.19 11.42
N ASP A 540 -11.83 20.03 10.13
CA ASP A 540 -12.80 19.70 9.04
C ASP A 540 -12.13 19.05 7.78
N ASN A 541 -12.26 17.73 7.57
CA ASN A 541 -11.94 17.00 6.31
C ASN A 541 -10.53 17.24 5.68
N HIS A 542 -9.46 17.29 6.47
CA HIS A 542 -8.09 17.52 5.97
C HIS A 542 -7.24 16.25 5.81
N ASN A 543 -6.63 16.04 4.63
CA ASN A 543 -5.38 15.28 4.48
C ASN A 543 -4.19 16.16 4.97
N ASP A 544 -4.17 16.57 6.25
CA ASP A 544 -3.32 17.69 6.74
C ASP A 544 -1.79 17.45 6.66
N LEU A 545 -1.03 18.54 6.78
CA LEU A 545 0.37 18.72 6.43
C LEU A 545 1.35 18.73 7.63
N ALA A 546 0.87 19.07 8.84
CA ALA A 546 1.62 19.55 10.01
C ALA A 546 3.11 19.13 10.14
N VAL A 547 4.02 19.96 9.62
CA VAL A 547 5.47 19.66 9.54
C VAL A 547 6.19 19.83 10.88
N THR A 548 5.87 18.98 11.86
CA THR A 548 6.62 18.88 13.11
C THR A 548 8.08 18.50 12.85
N CYS A 549 9.02 18.96 13.67
CA CYS A 549 10.47 18.83 13.42
C CYS A 549 11.22 18.31 14.65
N ALA A 550 12.28 17.51 14.44
CA ALA A 550 12.78 16.60 15.49
C ALA A 550 14.31 16.37 15.48
N ALA A 551 15.10 17.44 15.33
CA ALA A 551 16.55 17.36 15.11
C ALA A 551 17.40 16.90 16.31
N SER A 552 17.07 17.33 17.54
CA SER A 552 17.79 16.91 18.76
C SER A 552 17.11 17.38 20.05
N ASP A 553 17.14 16.54 21.09
CA ASP A 553 16.90 16.83 22.52
C ASP A 553 15.54 17.41 22.95
N ASP A 554 14.78 18.05 22.07
CA ASP A 554 13.45 18.64 22.29
C ASP A 554 12.30 17.64 21.94
N VAL A 555 11.05 18.09 22.00
CA VAL A 555 9.90 17.48 21.30
C VAL A 555 8.97 18.56 20.69
N SER A 556 9.47 19.78 20.51
CA SER A 556 8.64 20.98 20.35
C SER A 556 7.64 20.92 19.19
N ASN A 557 6.36 21.11 19.54
CA ASN A 557 5.21 20.90 18.65
C ASN A 557 5.22 21.77 17.38
N LEU A 558 4.51 21.31 16.35
CA LEU A 558 3.88 22.10 15.29
C LEU A 558 2.48 21.52 15.01
N LEU A 559 1.58 22.29 14.38
CA LEU A 559 0.23 21.87 13.94
C LEU A 559 -0.24 22.76 12.77
N ASN A 560 -1.26 22.35 12.01
CA ASN A 560 -1.65 22.99 10.73
C ASN A 560 -3.14 22.81 10.34
N ASN A 561 -3.58 23.52 9.30
CA ASN A 561 -4.84 23.34 8.57
C ASN A 561 -4.63 23.55 7.04
N GLY A 562 -5.55 23.03 6.22
CA GLY A 562 -6.10 23.65 4.98
C GLY A 562 -5.26 24.06 3.77
N ASP A 563 -4.01 24.50 3.90
CA ASP A 563 -3.29 25.28 2.86
C ASP A 563 -1.75 25.20 2.89
N GLY A 564 -1.12 25.21 4.08
CA GLY A 564 0.32 25.47 4.29
C GLY A 564 0.72 26.48 5.40
N THR A 565 -0.16 26.89 6.33
CA THR A 565 0.08 28.03 7.25
C THR A 565 0.95 27.80 8.53
N PHE A 566 0.83 26.66 9.23
CA PHE A 566 1.62 26.21 10.42
C PHE A 566 1.63 27.04 11.75
N GLN A 567 2.16 26.41 12.82
CA GLN A 567 2.24 26.85 14.25
C GLN A 567 3.49 26.20 14.93
N ALA A 568 4.11 26.74 16.02
CA ALA A 568 5.29 26.08 16.66
C ALA A 568 5.67 26.36 18.15
N ALA A 569 6.10 25.28 18.84
CA ALA A 569 7.17 25.12 19.88
C ALA A 569 7.04 25.55 21.37
N VAL A 570 7.47 24.67 22.32
CA VAL A 570 7.39 24.85 23.81
C VAL A 570 8.57 24.21 24.62
N ASN A 571 8.39 23.00 25.20
CA ASN A 571 9.26 22.15 26.07
C ASN A 571 9.55 22.53 27.55
N TYR A 572 9.23 21.57 28.46
CA TYR A 572 10.21 20.98 29.37
C TYR A 572 10.56 19.50 29.00
N ALA A 573 10.43 18.50 29.89
CA ALA A 573 10.98 17.14 29.67
C ALA A 573 10.36 15.99 30.50
N VAL A 574 9.99 14.86 29.85
CA VAL A 574 9.71 13.53 30.47
C VAL A 574 10.22 12.32 29.62
N GLY A 575 9.40 11.79 28.70
CA GLY A 575 9.63 10.58 27.87
C GLY A 575 10.42 10.79 26.56
N SER A 576 10.46 9.77 25.69
CA SER A 576 11.68 9.43 24.94
C SER A 576 11.56 9.21 23.42
N GLN A 577 10.42 8.80 22.84
CA GLN A 577 10.24 8.68 21.36
C GLN A 577 8.77 8.47 20.90
N LEU A 578 8.57 8.33 19.57
CA LEU A 578 7.32 8.12 18.82
C LEU A 578 7.67 7.83 17.34
N ALA A 579 6.77 7.17 16.57
CA ALA A 579 6.82 7.06 15.10
C ALA A 579 5.64 7.72 14.36
N THR A 580 4.92 7.01 13.47
CA THR A 580 3.76 7.47 12.65
C THR A 580 2.96 6.25 12.14
N ILE A 581 1.78 6.44 11.53
CA ILE A 581 1.03 5.41 10.78
C ILE A 581 0.27 6.01 9.58
N VAL A 582 -0.38 5.16 8.76
CA VAL A 582 -1.57 5.43 7.94
C VAL A 582 -2.40 4.13 7.86
N ALA A 583 -3.68 4.15 7.48
CA ALA A 583 -4.71 3.67 8.42
C ALA A 583 -6.03 3.07 7.85
N ALA A 584 -6.88 2.54 8.76
CA ALA A 584 -8.18 1.88 8.56
C ALA A 584 -9.23 2.27 9.64
N ASP A 585 -10.42 1.63 9.68
CA ASP A 585 -11.56 1.83 10.63
C ASP A 585 -12.24 0.46 10.97
N PHE A 586 -13.10 0.35 12.02
CA PHE A 586 -13.78 -0.87 12.50
C PHE A 586 -15.33 -0.79 12.56
N ASP A 587 -15.98 -0.58 13.74
CA ASP A 587 -17.46 -0.61 14.03
C ASP A 587 -18.27 0.54 13.35
N ASN A 588 -17.83 0.94 12.16
CA ASN A 588 -17.81 2.31 11.66
C ASN A 588 -17.71 3.34 12.80
N ASP A 589 -16.62 3.22 13.58
CA ASP A 589 -16.18 4.28 14.49
C ASP A 589 -16.01 5.58 13.70
N GLY A 590 -15.44 5.46 12.49
CA GLY A 590 -15.44 6.48 11.45
C GLY A 590 -14.17 7.31 11.35
N ASP A 591 -13.22 7.18 12.29
CA ASP A 591 -11.92 7.86 12.28
C ASP A 591 -10.80 6.98 11.64
N LYS A 592 -9.51 7.27 11.88
CA LYS A 592 -8.32 6.63 11.28
C LYS A 592 -7.03 6.74 12.18
N ASP A 593 -7.04 6.47 13.50
CA ASP A 593 -5.92 6.83 14.45
C ASP A 593 -4.64 5.89 14.48
N LEU A 594 -3.93 5.77 15.63
CA LEU A 594 -2.46 5.84 15.70
C LEU A 594 -1.80 5.08 16.89
N ALA A 595 -1.93 5.57 18.14
CA ALA A 595 -1.25 5.09 19.38
C ALA A 595 0.32 4.92 19.36
N VAL A 596 0.99 4.81 20.52
CA VAL A 596 2.46 5.09 20.70
C VAL A 596 3.19 4.04 21.56
N THR A 597 4.51 3.79 21.36
CA THR A 597 5.30 2.78 22.12
C THR A 597 6.73 3.17 22.54
N GLU A 598 7.26 2.54 23.62
CA GLU A 598 8.68 2.56 24.03
C GLU A 598 9.24 1.13 24.28
N PHE A 599 10.58 0.96 24.38
CA PHE A 599 11.26 -0.19 23.75
C PHE A 599 12.30 -0.94 24.63
N SER A 600 13.19 -1.71 23.99
CA SER A 600 14.44 -2.28 24.53
C SER A 600 14.37 -3.49 25.47
N SER A 601 13.46 -4.45 25.20
CA SER A 601 13.56 -5.83 25.70
C SER A 601 13.27 -6.90 24.62
N ASP A 602 12.09 -7.54 24.58
CA ASP A 602 11.80 -8.74 23.78
C ASP A 602 10.28 -9.07 23.68
N ARG A 603 9.69 -8.93 22.48
CA ARG A 603 8.26 -9.14 22.09
C ARG A 603 7.21 -8.33 22.89
N VAL A 604 5.91 -8.66 22.75
CA VAL A 604 4.72 -7.96 23.28
C VAL A 604 4.57 -7.98 24.82
N SER A 605 3.47 -7.46 25.40
CA SER A 605 3.54 -6.49 26.50
C SER A 605 2.70 -6.75 27.76
N VAL A 606 1.37 -6.61 27.76
CA VAL A 606 0.46 -6.65 28.93
C VAL A 606 0.86 -5.72 30.09
N LEU A 607 0.73 -4.42 29.86
CA LEU A 607 1.05 -3.28 30.76
C LEU A 607 -0.20 -2.43 31.12
N GLN A 608 -0.83 -1.84 30.11
CA GLN A 608 -1.79 -0.72 30.10
C GLN A 608 -1.39 0.58 30.82
N ASN A 609 -1.82 1.71 30.23
CA ASN A 609 -1.70 3.09 30.75
C ASN A 609 -2.42 3.23 32.11
N ASN A 610 -1.81 3.83 33.15
CA ASN A 610 -2.19 3.43 34.53
C ASN A 610 -1.94 4.39 35.71
N GLY A 611 -1.07 5.40 35.62
CA GLY A 611 -0.79 6.32 36.74
C GLY A 611 -0.23 5.69 38.03
N ASN A 612 0.24 4.44 38.02
CA ASN A 612 0.66 3.74 39.25
C ASN A 612 1.75 2.66 39.12
N GLY A 613 1.79 1.88 38.03
CA GLY A 613 2.85 0.88 37.76
C GLY A 613 2.96 -0.32 38.72
N THR A 614 1.86 -0.83 39.28
CA THR A 614 1.87 -1.95 40.26
C THR A 614 2.02 -3.34 39.59
N PHE A 615 3.07 -3.52 38.79
CA PHE A 615 3.25 -4.69 37.91
C PHE A 615 3.79 -5.97 38.59
N GLN A 616 3.67 -7.13 37.92
CA GLN A 616 3.85 -8.47 38.52
C GLN A 616 4.61 -9.52 37.66
N GLU A 617 4.92 -10.66 38.29
CA GLU A 617 5.30 -11.98 37.72
C GLU A 617 4.62 -12.34 36.36
N PRO A 618 5.19 -12.13 35.15
CA PRO A 618 4.44 -11.92 33.88
C PRO A 618 3.50 -12.99 33.25
N VAL A 619 2.76 -12.56 32.21
CA VAL A 619 1.97 -13.34 31.22
C VAL A 619 2.83 -13.76 29.99
N ASN A 620 2.29 -14.24 28.86
CA ASN A 620 2.97 -15.22 27.99
C ASN A 620 3.11 -14.91 26.47
N TYR A 621 2.34 -14.00 25.87
CA TYR A 621 1.93 -14.16 24.46
C TYR A 621 3.00 -14.02 23.34
N PRO A 622 3.04 -15.00 22.42
CA PRO A 622 3.83 -14.90 20.63
C PRO A 622 3.23 -13.91 19.61
N VAL A 623 2.38 -12.99 20.07
CA VAL A 623 1.68 -11.96 19.28
C VAL A 623 2.56 -10.70 19.01
N GLY A 624 2.14 -9.85 18.06
CA GLY A 624 2.55 -8.45 17.92
C GLY A 624 3.42 -8.12 16.69
N VAL A 625 4.20 -7.04 16.66
CA VAL A 625 4.44 -6.02 17.70
C VAL A 625 4.70 -4.67 17.00
N HIS A 626 4.09 -3.59 17.51
CA HIS A 626 4.34 -2.17 17.21
C HIS A 626 4.59 -1.79 15.72
N PRO A 627 3.51 -1.50 14.96
CA PRO A 627 3.52 -0.92 13.61
C PRO A 627 4.38 0.34 13.36
N PHE A 628 4.39 0.77 12.09
CA PHE A 628 5.18 1.90 11.57
C PHE A 628 4.54 2.63 10.36
N GLN A 629 3.70 1.94 9.56
CA GLN A 629 2.75 2.45 8.56
C GLN A 629 1.95 1.25 7.99
N VAL A 630 0.65 1.36 7.67
CA VAL A 630 -0.15 0.26 7.07
C VAL A 630 -0.95 0.69 5.83
N ILE A 631 -1.45 -0.29 5.05
CA ILE A 631 -2.77 -0.28 4.35
C ILE A 631 -3.44 -1.65 4.63
N SER A 632 -4.55 -1.97 3.94
CA SER A 632 -5.55 -2.95 4.37
C SER A 632 -6.51 -3.33 3.20
N VAL A 633 -7.30 -4.41 3.28
CA VAL A 633 -8.43 -4.74 2.35
C VAL A 633 -9.58 -5.51 3.04
N ASP A 634 -10.40 -6.30 2.33
CA ASP A 634 -11.43 -7.29 2.74
C ASP A 634 -11.57 -8.34 1.60
N LEU A 635 -12.25 -9.48 1.80
CA LEU A 635 -12.32 -10.60 0.84
C LEU A 635 -13.74 -10.94 0.34
N ASP A 636 -14.67 -11.37 1.21
CA ASP A 636 -15.97 -11.94 0.78
C ASP A 636 -17.07 -10.89 0.48
N ASP A 637 -16.73 -9.59 0.57
CA ASP A 637 -17.62 -8.42 0.42
C ASP A 637 -18.77 -8.38 1.45
N ASP A 638 -18.41 -8.32 2.74
CA ASP A 638 -19.29 -7.69 3.74
C ASP A 638 -18.60 -6.89 4.87
N GLY A 639 -17.27 -6.72 4.83
CA GLY A 639 -16.72 -5.36 5.04
C GLY A 639 -15.85 -5.04 6.25
N ASP A 640 -15.18 -6.01 6.89
CA ASP A 640 -14.21 -5.72 7.96
C ASP A 640 -12.76 -5.64 7.45
N TYR A 641 -11.94 -4.77 8.05
CA TYR A 641 -10.63 -4.44 7.49
C TYR A 641 -9.54 -5.50 7.78
N ASP A 642 -9.28 -6.29 6.75
CA ASP A 642 -8.16 -7.20 6.47
C ASP A 642 -6.83 -6.42 6.24
N LEU A 643 -5.66 -7.03 6.48
CA LEU A 643 -4.34 -6.45 6.14
C LEU A 643 -3.35 -7.53 5.61
N ALA A 644 -2.11 -7.17 5.27
CA ALA A 644 -0.99 -8.10 5.07
C ALA A 644 0.35 -7.48 5.48
N VAL A 645 0.71 -7.65 6.75
CA VAL A 645 1.84 -6.97 7.40
C VAL A 645 3.21 -7.44 6.86
N ALA A 646 4.26 -6.64 7.02
CA ALA A 646 5.67 -7.02 6.85
C ALA A 646 6.48 -6.74 8.13
N ASN A 647 7.30 -7.71 8.54
CA ASN A 647 7.93 -7.86 9.87
C ASN A 647 9.38 -8.40 9.71
N GLU A 648 10.16 -8.66 10.77
CA GLU A 648 11.63 -8.83 10.63
C GLU A 648 12.32 -10.18 10.97
N ARG A 649 11.68 -11.33 11.24
CA ARG A 649 12.42 -12.50 11.81
C ARG A 649 12.09 -13.95 11.39
N SER A 650 11.81 -14.17 10.09
CA SER A 650 11.22 -15.38 9.47
C SER A 650 10.90 -15.05 7.97
N ASN A 651 9.80 -15.56 7.37
CA ASN A 651 9.14 -15.00 6.16
C ASN A 651 7.58 -15.13 6.26
N ASN A 652 6.62 -15.42 5.33
CA ASN A 652 6.56 -15.68 3.89
C ASN A 652 5.31 -15.22 3.09
N VAL A 653 4.48 -14.30 3.60
CA VAL A 653 3.12 -13.99 3.08
C VAL A 653 2.18 -15.19 3.19
N ALA A 654 0.93 -14.91 3.54
CA ALA A 654 0.33 -15.55 4.69
C ALA A 654 -1.17 -15.21 4.81
N VAL A 655 -1.67 -15.19 6.04
CA VAL A 655 -3.05 -15.04 6.52
C VAL A 655 -3.01 -14.52 7.98
N LEU A 656 -3.99 -13.77 8.56
CA LEU A 656 -4.11 -13.27 9.98
C LEU A 656 -5.46 -12.56 10.36
N MET A 657 -6.58 -12.72 9.64
CA MET A 657 -8.00 -12.32 9.91
C MET A 657 -8.52 -11.48 11.14
N ASN A 658 -9.52 -10.60 10.87
CA ASN A 658 -10.10 -9.58 11.78
C ASN A 658 -11.63 -9.73 12.08
N ASP A 659 -12.22 -8.88 12.94
CA ASP A 659 -13.66 -8.75 13.27
C ASP A 659 -14.13 -7.35 13.74
N GLY A 660 -13.22 -6.38 13.86
CA GLY A 660 -13.44 -5.05 14.44
C GLY A 660 -13.09 -4.78 15.94
N ASN A 661 -12.20 -5.53 16.68
CA ASN A 661 -11.97 -5.44 18.18
C ASN A 661 -10.50 -5.34 18.82
N ALA A 662 -10.05 -6.17 19.82
CA ALA A 662 -8.79 -6.10 20.70
C ALA A 662 -7.56 -7.20 20.87
N THR A 663 -7.47 -8.46 20.34
CA THR A 663 -6.42 -9.58 20.35
C THR A 663 -5.36 -9.63 19.19
N PHE A 664 -4.65 -10.78 18.96
CA PHE A 664 -4.49 -11.42 17.63
C PHE A 664 -4.33 -12.97 17.70
N GLU A 665 -4.72 -13.67 16.63
CA GLU A 665 -4.88 -15.14 16.42
C GLU A 665 -3.61 -16.02 16.22
N VAL A 666 -2.98 -16.02 15.01
CA VAL A 666 -1.54 -16.40 14.69
C VAL A 666 -1.12 -17.72 13.89
N ALA A 667 -1.95 -18.38 13.05
CA ALA A 667 -1.75 -19.44 11.97
C ALA A 667 -2.09 -20.98 12.06
N THR A 668 -2.49 -21.60 10.93
CA THR A 668 -2.60 -23.09 10.81
C THR A 668 -2.16 -23.79 9.48
N PRO A 669 -2.54 -23.39 8.25
CA PRO A 669 -2.48 -24.25 7.03
C PRO A 669 -1.55 -23.72 5.90
N ALA A 670 -2.02 -22.72 5.14
CA ALA A 670 -1.27 -21.69 4.42
C ALA A 670 -0.40 -21.98 3.19
N TYR A 671 -0.05 -20.87 2.54
CA TYR A 671 0.73 -20.70 1.31
C TYR A 671 2.10 -20.06 1.63
N GLY A 672 2.94 -19.82 0.61
CA GLY A 672 4.05 -18.86 0.74
C GLY A 672 5.14 -18.89 -0.32
N VAL A 673 5.28 -17.78 -1.05
CA VAL A 673 6.48 -17.40 -1.83
C VAL A 673 6.90 -15.93 -1.58
N GLY A 674 6.32 -15.28 -0.57
CA GLY A 674 6.47 -13.85 -0.35
C GLY A 674 7.72 -13.47 0.45
N TYR A 675 8.90 -13.57 -0.18
CA TYR A 675 10.17 -13.12 0.42
C TYR A 675 10.70 -11.79 -0.17
N TYR A 676 9.90 -11.10 -1.01
CA TYR A 676 9.99 -9.68 -1.39
C TYR A 676 9.30 -8.61 -0.49
N PRO A 677 8.29 -8.88 0.36
CA PRO A 677 7.21 -7.91 0.64
C PRO A 677 7.54 -6.65 1.47
N ALA A 678 6.78 -5.59 1.24
CA ALA A 678 6.51 -4.54 2.23
C ALA A 678 5.25 -3.76 1.83
N THR A 679 5.26 -3.15 0.64
CA THR A 679 4.15 -2.37 0.06
C THR A 679 4.40 -2.21 -1.45
N LEU A 680 3.45 -1.92 -2.34
CA LEU A 680 2.01 -1.73 -2.16
C LEU A 680 1.24 -2.44 -3.29
N CYS A 681 0.38 -3.40 -2.96
CA CYS A 681 -0.57 -3.99 -3.91
C CYS A 681 -1.61 -4.89 -3.23
N THR A 682 -2.81 -4.88 -3.81
CA THR A 682 -3.90 -5.86 -3.77
C THR A 682 -4.82 -5.47 -4.95
N ALA A 683 -5.42 -6.43 -5.65
CA ALA A 683 -6.24 -6.17 -6.85
C ALA A 683 -7.03 -7.39 -7.35
N ASP A 684 -8.22 -7.14 -7.89
CA ASP A 684 -8.87 -8.02 -8.86
C ASP A 684 -8.18 -7.92 -10.23
N LEU A 685 -8.00 -9.02 -10.97
CA LEU A 685 -7.05 -9.13 -12.11
C LEU A 685 -7.71 -9.39 -13.48
N ASP A 686 -8.56 -10.40 -13.58
CA ASP A 686 -9.55 -10.58 -14.68
C ASP A 686 -10.81 -11.32 -14.18
N GLY A 687 -11.03 -11.30 -12.86
CA GLY A 687 -12.27 -11.71 -12.22
C GLY A 687 -13.36 -10.66 -12.41
N ASP A 688 -14.38 -10.72 -11.57
CA ASP A 688 -15.49 -9.77 -11.59
C ASP A 688 -15.98 -9.45 -10.14
N GLY A 689 -15.04 -9.40 -9.18
CA GLY A 689 -15.25 -9.14 -7.74
C GLY A 689 -14.22 -9.75 -6.78
N ASP A 690 -13.10 -10.23 -7.32
CA ASP A 690 -12.13 -11.15 -6.73
C ASP A 690 -10.83 -10.46 -6.25
N ASN A 691 -9.80 -11.21 -5.83
CA ASN A 691 -8.51 -10.69 -5.38
C ASN A 691 -7.40 -11.76 -5.56
N ASP A 692 -6.14 -11.38 -5.82
CA ASP A 692 -5.04 -12.36 -5.97
C ASP A 692 -3.64 -11.83 -5.58
N LEU A 693 -2.71 -12.75 -5.28
CA LEU A 693 -1.51 -12.49 -4.48
C LEU A 693 -0.18 -12.70 -5.24
N ALA A 694 0.62 -11.64 -5.33
CA ALA A 694 2.03 -11.74 -5.70
C ALA A 694 2.91 -10.76 -4.87
N VAL A 695 4.19 -10.64 -5.22
CA VAL A 695 5.17 -9.80 -4.54
C VAL A 695 6.27 -9.37 -5.54
N ALA A 696 6.77 -8.12 -5.46
CA ALA A 696 7.69 -7.49 -6.44
C ALA A 696 9.15 -7.96 -6.34
N ASN A 697 9.34 -9.27 -6.30
CA ASN A 697 10.25 -9.88 -5.35
C ASN A 697 11.71 -9.97 -5.88
N ILE A 698 12.71 -9.84 -4.99
CA ILE A 698 14.13 -9.96 -5.31
C ILE A 698 14.79 -10.93 -4.33
N GLY A 699 14.25 -12.15 -4.24
CA GLY A 699 14.66 -13.24 -3.34
C GLY A 699 15.11 -14.58 -3.99
N SER A 700 14.35 -15.19 -4.91
CA SER A 700 14.74 -16.39 -5.68
C SER A 700 14.42 -16.35 -7.21
N ASN A 701 13.55 -17.22 -7.74
CA ASN A 701 12.62 -16.94 -8.85
C ASN A 701 11.34 -17.78 -8.61
N THR A 702 10.15 -17.21 -8.82
CA THR A 702 8.90 -17.91 -9.12
C THR A 702 8.09 -17.05 -10.10
N VAL A 703 7.11 -17.70 -10.74
CA VAL A 703 5.82 -17.11 -11.16
C VAL A 703 4.82 -18.28 -11.01
N THR A 704 4.33 -18.50 -9.79
CA THR A 704 3.88 -19.80 -9.25
C THR A 704 2.77 -20.51 -10.03
N VAL A 705 1.57 -19.92 -10.07
CA VAL A 705 0.24 -20.52 -10.38
C VAL A 705 -0.10 -21.76 -9.52
N LEU A 706 -1.35 -21.93 -9.12
CA LEU A 706 -1.81 -22.74 -7.96
C LEU A 706 -3.27 -23.15 -8.07
N MET A 707 -4.17 -22.22 -8.44
CA MET A 707 -5.59 -22.41 -8.78
C MET A 707 -6.45 -22.96 -7.61
N ASN A 708 -6.99 -22.07 -6.78
CA ASN A 708 -7.88 -22.39 -5.65
C ASN A 708 -9.33 -21.87 -5.77
N ILE A 709 -9.51 -20.63 -6.28
CA ILE A 709 -10.75 -19.84 -6.49
C ILE A 709 -11.65 -19.51 -5.27
N THR A 710 -12.60 -18.59 -5.47
CA THR A 710 -13.31 -17.72 -4.50
C THR A 710 -14.74 -18.19 -4.11
N VAL A 711 -15.44 -17.42 -3.25
CA VAL A 711 -16.66 -17.86 -2.52
C VAL A 711 -17.91 -16.96 -2.70
N ARG A 712 -17.97 -15.78 -2.04
CA ARG A 712 -19.13 -14.89 -1.81
C ARG A 712 -20.44 -15.57 -1.38
N MET A 713 -20.73 -15.61 -0.07
CA MET A 713 -22.03 -16.10 0.46
C MET A 713 -23.14 -15.02 0.49
N TYR A 714 -23.44 -14.43 -0.66
CA TYR A 714 -24.62 -13.55 -0.81
C TYR A 714 -25.94 -14.31 -0.57
N VAL A 715 -26.91 -13.66 0.09
CA VAL A 715 -28.22 -14.27 0.37
C VAL A 715 -29.11 -14.13 -0.87
N CYS A 716 -29.31 -15.19 -1.65
CA CYS A 716 -30.21 -15.14 -2.81
C CYS A 716 -31.61 -14.61 -2.39
N GLY A 717 -32.02 -13.45 -2.93
CA GLY A 717 -33.16 -12.69 -2.40
C GLY A 717 -32.84 -11.26 -1.96
N ASP A 718 -31.64 -11.06 -1.45
CA ASP A 718 -31.12 -9.84 -0.84
C ASP A 718 -30.24 -9.11 -1.86
N VAL A 719 -30.83 -8.14 -2.55
CA VAL A 719 -30.15 -7.38 -3.62
C VAL A 719 -29.66 -6.03 -3.15
N ASP A 720 -30.11 -5.58 -1.97
CA ASP A 720 -29.61 -4.38 -1.32
C ASP A 720 -28.47 -4.66 -0.32
N GLY A 721 -28.18 -5.93 -0.05
CA GLY A 721 -27.05 -6.36 0.78
C GLY A 721 -27.31 -6.15 2.26
N SER A 722 -28.55 -6.28 2.71
CA SER A 722 -28.97 -5.99 4.09
C SER A 722 -28.98 -7.20 5.02
N GLY A 723 -28.64 -8.39 4.52
CA GLY A 723 -28.77 -9.69 5.19
C GLY A 723 -30.21 -10.21 5.30
N GLU A 724 -31.23 -9.43 4.90
CA GLU A 724 -32.65 -9.77 5.05
C GLU A 724 -33.43 -9.69 3.73
N VAL A 725 -33.83 -10.84 3.17
CA VAL A 725 -34.73 -10.89 2.01
C VAL A 725 -36.13 -10.30 2.31
N ASN A 726 -36.36 -9.04 1.93
CA ASN A 726 -37.47 -8.22 2.41
C ASN A 726 -38.12 -7.35 1.30
N LEU A 727 -38.96 -6.38 1.69
CA LEU A 727 -39.68 -5.52 0.72
C LEU A 727 -38.76 -4.52 0.00
N VAL A 728 -37.64 -4.12 0.61
CA VAL A 728 -36.71 -3.15 0.01
C VAL A 728 -36.04 -3.76 -1.22
N ASP A 729 -35.68 -5.04 -1.21
CA ASP A 729 -35.19 -5.81 -2.36
C ASP A 729 -36.11 -5.76 -3.58
N ILE A 730 -37.42 -5.93 -3.35
CA ILE A 730 -38.43 -5.82 -4.42
C ILE A 730 -38.40 -4.41 -5.03
N VAL A 731 -38.20 -3.38 -4.21
CA VAL A 731 -38.10 -1.98 -4.67
C VAL A 731 -36.77 -1.74 -5.39
N TYR A 732 -35.68 -2.33 -4.91
CA TYR A 732 -34.34 -2.24 -5.47
C TYR A 732 -34.29 -2.83 -6.88
N VAL A 733 -34.67 -4.11 -7.07
CA VAL A 733 -34.72 -4.74 -8.41
C VAL A 733 -35.67 -3.99 -9.36
N VAL A 734 -36.80 -3.50 -8.86
CA VAL A 734 -37.71 -2.68 -9.69
C VAL A 734 -37.06 -1.36 -10.12
N ASN A 735 -36.30 -0.70 -9.24
CA ASN A 735 -35.59 0.53 -9.57
C ASN A 735 -34.44 0.28 -10.55
N TRP A 736 -33.68 -0.80 -10.39
CA TRP A 736 -32.63 -1.18 -11.34
C TRP A 736 -33.22 -1.45 -12.73
N ILE A 737 -34.18 -2.39 -12.85
CA ILE A 737 -34.77 -2.79 -14.14
C ILE A 737 -35.51 -1.62 -14.85
N PHE A 738 -36.24 -0.79 -14.09
CA PHE A 738 -37.20 0.17 -14.69
C PHE A 738 -36.91 1.65 -14.45
N ALA A 739 -35.99 2.00 -13.55
CA ALA A 739 -35.71 3.39 -13.17
C ALA A 739 -34.22 3.78 -13.25
N HIS A 740 -33.34 2.90 -13.76
CA HIS A 740 -31.89 3.10 -13.79
C HIS A 740 -31.29 3.36 -12.40
N GLY A 741 -31.78 2.61 -11.39
CA GLY A 741 -31.10 2.50 -10.10
C GLY A 741 -29.76 1.76 -10.23
N PRO A 742 -28.94 1.72 -9.16
CA PRO A 742 -27.72 0.92 -9.10
C PRO A 742 -28.00 -0.57 -9.36
N ALA A 743 -26.99 -1.29 -9.85
CA ALA A 743 -27.05 -2.74 -9.99
C ALA A 743 -27.15 -3.42 -8.61
N PRO A 744 -27.82 -4.58 -8.49
CA PRO A 744 -27.70 -5.44 -7.32
C PRO A 744 -26.23 -5.61 -6.93
N ARG A 745 -25.91 -5.59 -5.63
CA ARG A 745 -24.53 -5.78 -5.14
C ARG A 745 -23.91 -7.07 -5.68
N ASP A 746 -24.74 -8.10 -5.81
CA ASP A 746 -24.42 -9.34 -6.52
C ASP A 746 -25.51 -9.64 -7.57
N GLU A 747 -25.11 -9.91 -8.82
CA GLU A 747 -26.05 -10.20 -9.91
C GLU A 747 -26.80 -11.53 -9.71
N ALA A 748 -26.16 -12.54 -9.12
CA ALA A 748 -26.78 -13.82 -8.82
C ALA A 748 -27.75 -13.74 -7.62
N ALA A 749 -27.55 -12.80 -6.68
CA ALA A 749 -28.56 -12.47 -5.67
C ALA A 749 -29.85 -11.89 -6.29
N GLY A 750 -29.73 -11.23 -7.46
CA GLY A 750 -30.84 -10.70 -8.26
C GLY A 750 -31.61 -11.73 -9.07
N ASP A 751 -31.01 -12.85 -9.44
CA ASP A 751 -31.67 -13.95 -10.17
C ASP A 751 -32.45 -14.85 -9.21
N HIS A 752 -33.49 -14.28 -8.58
CA HIS A 752 -34.35 -14.94 -7.59
C HIS A 752 -34.94 -16.27 -8.07
N ASN A 753 -35.10 -16.42 -9.38
CA ASN A 753 -35.69 -17.61 -10.00
C ASN A 753 -34.66 -18.60 -10.59
N CYS A 754 -33.38 -18.22 -10.63
CA CYS A 754 -32.25 -18.99 -11.10
C CYS A 754 -32.40 -19.43 -12.58
N ASP A 755 -32.81 -18.50 -13.47
CA ASP A 755 -32.90 -18.70 -14.93
C ASP A 755 -31.80 -18.00 -15.76
N GLY A 756 -30.77 -17.50 -15.06
CA GLY A 756 -29.58 -16.82 -15.58
C GLY A 756 -29.83 -15.36 -15.97
N LYS A 757 -30.89 -14.72 -15.45
CA LYS A 757 -31.36 -13.39 -15.90
C LYS A 757 -32.15 -12.64 -14.84
N ILE A 758 -31.55 -11.60 -14.26
CA ILE A 758 -32.29 -10.66 -13.41
C ILE A 758 -33.33 -9.90 -14.24
N ASN A 759 -34.62 -10.18 -14.02
CA ASN A 759 -35.71 -9.60 -14.81
C ASN A 759 -37.04 -9.48 -14.02
N ILE A 760 -38.15 -9.17 -14.72
CA ILE A 760 -39.47 -9.04 -14.09
C ILE A 760 -39.98 -10.37 -13.50
N ALA A 761 -39.45 -11.51 -13.95
CA ALA A 761 -39.73 -12.83 -13.36
C ALA A 761 -39.27 -12.90 -11.90
N ASP A 762 -38.12 -12.32 -11.59
CA ASP A 762 -37.44 -12.32 -10.29
C ASP A 762 -38.19 -11.45 -9.29
N VAL A 763 -38.55 -10.22 -9.70
CA VAL A 763 -39.48 -9.37 -8.96
C VAL A 763 -40.77 -10.12 -8.61
N VAL A 764 -41.32 -10.90 -9.56
CA VAL A 764 -42.52 -11.71 -9.32
C VAL A 764 -42.24 -12.90 -8.40
N TYR A 765 -41.08 -13.54 -8.50
CA TYR A 765 -40.66 -14.64 -7.63
C TYR A 765 -40.54 -14.15 -6.17
N LEU A 766 -39.76 -13.09 -5.96
CA LEU A 766 -39.49 -12.45 -4.67
C LEU A 766 -40.78 -11.96 -3.99
N VAL A 767 -41.69 -11.31 -4.73
CA VAL A 767 -43.03 -10.94 -4.24
C VAL A 767 -43.85 -12.17 -3.80
N ASN A 768 -43.73 -13.31 -4.49
CA ASN A 768 -44.44 -14.54 -4.09
C ASN A 768 -43.78 -15.22 -2.88
N TYR A 769 -42.46 -15.14 -2.72
CA TYR A 769 -41.75 -15.60 -1.53
C TYR A 769 -42.24 -14.83 -0.30
N ILE A 770 -41.96 -13.52 -0.25
CA ILE A 770 -42.21 -12.65 0.90
C ILE A 770 -43.70 -12.58 1.27
N PHE A 771 -44.60 -12.40 0.30
CA PHE A 771 -46.02 -12.15 0.58
C PHE A 771 -46.95 -13.36 0.44
N ARG A 772 -46.48 -14.49 -0.09
CA ARG A 772 -47.35 -15.66 -0.35
C ARG A 772 -46.79 -17.00 0.14
N GLY A 773 -45.60 -17.02 0.75
CA GLY A 773 -45.01 -18.26 1.25
C GLY A 773 -44.70 -19.25 0.13
N ALA A 774 -44.24 -18.74 -1.02
CA ALA A 774 -43.55 -19.56 -2.01
C ALA A 774 -42.22 -20.09 -1.42
N PRO A 775 -41.50 -21.01 -2.10
CA PRO A 775 -40.14 -21.34 -1.72
C PRO A 775 -39.26 -20.09 -1.66
N ALA A 776 -38.18 -20.15 -0.87
CA ALA A 776 -37.11 -19.16 -0.94
C ALA A 776 -36.53 -19.08 -2.37
N PRO A 777 -35.85 -17.98 -2.72
CA PRO A 777 -34.92 -17.95 -3.85
C PRO A 777 -33.95 -19.14 -3.74
N CYS A 778 -33.41 -19.61 -4.88
CA CYS A 778 -32.75 -20.91 -4.87
C CYS A 778 -31.43 -20.87 -4.07
N ALA A 779 -31.19 -21.84 -3.20
CA ALA A 779 -29.92 -22.00 -2.48
C ALA A 779 -28.80 -22.61 -3.38
N ALA A 780 -28.82 -22.24 -4.66
CA ALA A 780 -27.95 -22.73 -5.72
C ALA A 780 -27.77 -21.68 -6.83
N CYS A 781 -27.81 -20.40 -6.46
CA CYS A 781 -26.83 -19.45 -6.98
C CYS A 781 -25.44 -20.01 -6.57
N LYS A 782 -24.50 -20.16 -7.52
CA LYS A 782 -23.34 -21.07 -7.36
C LYS A 782 -22.29 -20.90 -8.45
#